data_AF-Q62591-F1
#
_entry.id   AF-Q62591-F1
#
_cell.length_a   1.000
_cell.length_b   1.000
_cell.length_c   1.000
_cell.angle_alpha   90.00
_cell.angle_beta   90.00
_cell.angle_gamma   90.00
#
_symmetry.space_group_name_H-M   'P 1'
#
loop_
_entity.id
_entity.type
_entity.pdbx_description
1 polymer ?
#
loop_
_entity_poly.entity_id
_entity_poly.type
_entity_poly.pdbx_seq_one_letter_code
_entity_poly.pdbx_strand_id
1 'polypeptide(L)'
;ESELSPRGGEFEMMPLGVNKSPLPKEPPRKDPPPKDPVIETIRNYFPETWIWDLVTVNSSGVTEVEMTVPDTITEWKAGALCLSNDTGLGLSSVATLQAFQPFFVELTMPYSVIREEAFMLKATVMNYRPTSLRTGVQLEVLIVTLVTQVGSEQISYCLCANGRQTDASWVNPKSLGNVKFIVSVEAQNSRELCGSQVATVTETGRKDTIVKSLLVEPEGIKKEHTFSSLLCASDAELSETLSLLLPPTVVKDSARAHFSVMGDILSSAIKNTQNLIQMPYGCGEQNMVLFAPNIYVLKYLNETQQLTEKIKSKALGYLRAGYQRELNYKHKDGSYSAFGDHNGQGQGNTWLTAFVLKSFAQRRAFIFIDESHITDAFTWLSKQQKDSGCFRSSGSLFNNAMKGGVDDEITLSAYITMALLESSLPDADPVVSKALGCLEASWETIEQGRNGSFVYTKTLMAYRFTLAGNQEKRNEILKSLDKEAIREDNSIHWERPQKPTKSEGYLYTPQASSVEVEMSAYVVLARLTAHPAPSPEDLALSTGTIKWLTKQQNSHGGFSSTQDTVVALDALSKYGAATFSKSQKTPSVTVQSSGSFSQKFQVDKSNRLLLQQVSLPDIPGNYTVSVSGEGCVYAQTTLRYNLPLEKQQPAFALKVKTVPLTCNNPKGQNSFQISLEISYTGSRPASNMVIADVKMLSGFIPLKPTVKKLERLEHVSRTEVTTNNVLLYLDQVTNQTLSFSFIIQQDIPVKNLQPAIVKVYDYYETDEVAFAEYSSPCSSDKQNV
;
A
#
# COMPACT_ATOMS: atom_id res chain seq x y z
N GLU A 1 21.43 52.12 60.75
CA GLU A 1 20.06 51.82 61.22
C GLU A 1 19.88 50.31 61.19
N SER A 2 19.91 49.54 62.27
CA SER A 2 20.29 49.69 63.68
C SER A 2 20.35 48.23 64.18
N GLU A 3 21.54 47.69 64.50
CA GLU A 3 21.96 47.29 65.87
C GLU A 3 21.33 45.94 66.32
N LEU A 4 21.92 45.01 67.05
CA LEU A 4 23.23 44.77 67.68
C LEU A 4 23.18 43.31 68.22
N SER A 5 24.36 42.72 68.48
CA SER A 5 24.66 41.45 69.19
C SER A 5 24.20 41.50 70.70
N PRO A 6 24.61 40.66 71.70
CA PRO A 6 25.50 39.47 71.78
C PRO A 6 25.20 38.38 72.90
N ARG A 7 26.14 37.42 73.07
CA ARG A 7 26.57 36.67 74.32
C ARG A 7 25.59 35.70 75.02
N GLY A 8 25.98 34.61 75.70
CA GLY A 8 27.25 34.03 76.16
C GLY A 8 27.08 32.50 76.44
N GLY A 9 28.14 31.68 76.48
CA GLY A 9 28.89 31.26 77.70
C GLY A 9 28.13 30.14 78.45
N GLU A 10 28.60 28.89 78.54
CA GLU A 10 29.64 28.45 79.49
C GLU A 10 30.33 27.13 79.07
N PHE A 11 31.61 27.05 79.42
CA PHE A 11 32.45 25.85 79.46
C PHE A 11 32.25 25.13 80.80
N GLU A 12 32.24 23.80 80.80
CA GLU A 12 32.75 23.05 81.96
C GLU A 12 33.59 21.85 81.49
N MET A 13 34.81 21.78 82.01
CA MET A 13 35.85 20.81 81.69
C MET A 13 35.88 19.67 82.73
N MET A 14 36.06 18.44 82.21
CA MET A 14 36.99 17.39 82.70
C MET A 14 36.65 16.62 84.01
N PRO A 15 37.28 15.44 84.31
CA PRO A 15 38.23 14.62 83.54
C PRO A 15 38.13 13.08 83.74
N LEU A 16 39.17 12.39 83.25
CA LEU A 16 39.80 11.14 83.71
C LEU A 16 39.40 9.85 82.99
N GLY A 17 40.31 9.46 82.09
CA GLY A 17 40.28 8.18 81.40
C GLY A 17 40.77 7.01 82.24
N VAL A 18 40.48 5.82 81.71
CA VAL A 18 41.18 4.57 82.03
C VAL A 18 41.45 3.82 80.73
N ASN A 19 42.72 3.46 80.56
CA ASN A 19 43.30 2.62 79.51
C ASN A 19 42.57 1.28 79.34
N LYS A 20 42.28 0.89 78.08
CA LYS A 20 42.34 -0.52 77.64
C LYS A 20 42.85 -0.59 76.19
N SER A 21 43.90 -1.38 76.00
CA SER A 21 44.54 -1.70 74.73
C SER A 21 43.59 -2.41 73.75
N PRO A 22 43.76 -2.26 72.41
CA PRO A 22 42.89 -2.91 71.42
C PRO A 22 43.23 -4.40 71.22
N LEU A 23 42.19 -5.22 71.09
CA LEU A 23 42.20 -6.63 70.67
C LEU A 23 42.66 -6.79 69.19
N PRO A 24 43.17 -7.97 68.79
CA PRO A 24 43.81 -8.18 67.49
C PRO A 24 42.81 -8.16 66.33
N LYS A 25 43.21 -7.55 65.21
CA LYS A 25 42.43 -7.47 63.96
C LYS A 25 42.25 -8.86 63.33
N GLU A 26 41.00 -9.27 63.11
CA GLU A 26 40.66 -10.39 62.22
C GLU A 26 41.15 -10.10 60.78
N PRO A 27 41.59 -11.12 60.02
CA PRO A 27 41.97 -10.93 58.63
C PRO A 27 40.72 -10.66 57.77
N PRO A 28 40.86 -9.88 56.67
CA PRO A 28 39.72 -9.55 55.82
C PRO A 28 39.15 -10.82 55.19
N ARG A 29 37.82 -10.99 55.29
CA ARG A 29 37.08 -11.98 54.49
C ARG A 29 37.41 -11.74 53.03
N LYS A 30 37.97 -12.75 52.35
CA LYS A 30 38.03 -12.78 50.90
C LYS A 30 36.59 -12.77 50.38
N ASP A 31 36.21 -11.72 49.67
CA ASP A 31 35.00 -11.75 48.86
C ASP A 31 35.08 -12.97 47.92
N PRO A 32 33.98 -13.72 47.74
CA PRO A 32 33.96 -14.78 46.74
C PRO A 32 34.27 -14.18 45.36
N PRO A 33 34.97 -14.92 44.49
CA PRO A 33 35.30 -14.42 43.16
C PRO A 33 34.01 -13.99 42.42
N PRO A 34 34.07 -12.98 41.54
CA PRO A 34 32.92 -12.61 40.72
C PRO A 34 32.47 -13.85 39.96
N LYS A 35 31.18 -14.20 40.05
CA LYS A 35 30.62 -15.26 39.20
C LYS A 35 30.79 -14.80 37.75
N ASP A 36 31.47 -15.60 36.94
CA ASP A 36 31.58 -15.35 35.50
C ASP A 36 30.18 -15.10 34.91
N PRO A 37 30.04 -14.13 33.99
CA PRO A 37 28.75 -13.78 33.40
C PRO A 37 28.19 -15.00 32.64
N VAL A 38 26.96 -15.39 32.97
CA VAL A 38 26.24 -16.45 32.26
C VAL A 38 26.11 -16.03 30.78
N ILE A 39 26.64 -16.84 29.86
CA ILE A 39 26.52 -16.58 28.42
C ILE A 39 25.06 -16.83 28.02
N GLU A 40 24.35 -15.75 27.70
CA GLU A 40 22.95 -15.72 27.28
C GLU A 40 22.84 -15.67 25.75
N THR A 41 22.00 -16.53 25.17
CA THR A 41 21.65 -16.42 23.75
C THR A 41 20.41 -15.53 23.62
N ILE A 42 20.54 -14.40 22.92
CA ILE A 42 19.42 -13.50 22.62
C ILE A 42 19.08 -13.60 21.14
N ARG A 43 17.85 -14.03 20.86
CA ARG A 43 17.32 -14.24 19.51
C ARG A 43 16.31 -13.16 19.16
N ASN A 44 16.61 -12.35 18.16
CA ASN A 44 15.78 -11.22 17.73
C ASN A 44 15.72 -11.05 16.19
N TYR A 45 16.50 -11.81 15.43
CA TYR A 45 16.59 -11.73 13.98
C TYR A 45 15.92 -12.94 13.30
N PHE A 46 14.66 -12.76 12.91
CA PHE A 46 13.80 -13.78 12.29
C PHE A 46 13.34 -13.38 10.88
N PRO A 47 14.23 -13.30 9.89
CA PRO A 47 13.86 -12.97 8.52
C PRO A 47 13.15 -14.16 7.84
N GLU A 48 12.25 -13.85 6.89
CA GLU A 48 11.66 -14.88 6.01
C GLU A 48 12.67 -15.39 4.96
N THR A 49 13.58 -14.52 4.49
CA THR A 49 14.64 -14.84 3.52
C THR A 49 15.99 -14.37 4.07
N TRP A 50 17.00 -15.26 4.06
CA TRP A 50 18.32 -14.99 4.64
C TRP A 50 19.32 -14.41 3.64
N ILE A 51 19.66 -15.15 2.57
CA ILE A 51 20.71 -14.78 1.61
C ILE A 51 20.08 -14.47 0.25
N TRP A 52 20.29 -13.26 -0.25
CA TRP A 52 19.90 -12.85 -1.60
C TRP A 52 20.92 -11.87 -2.20
N ASP A 53 22.13 -12.38 -2.43
CA ASP A 53 23.30 -11.58 -2.80
C ASP A 53 23.96 -12.05 -4.11
N LEU A 54 24.78 -11.17 -4.68
CA LEU A 54 25.61 -11.44 -5.84
C LEU A 54 27.09 -11.38 -5.42
N VAL A 55 27.83 -12.44 -5.71
CA VAL A 55 29.25 -12.58 -5.34
C VAL A 55 30.05 -12.89 -6.59
N THR A 56 31.10 -12.11 -6.83
CA THR A 56 32.06 -12.35 -7.90
C THR A 56 33.09 -13.38 -7.45
N VAL A 57 33.19 -14.49 -8.16
CA VAL A 57 34.20 -15.52 -7.94
C VAL A 57 35.47 -15.16 -8.72
N ASN A 58 36.63 -15.21 -8.08
CA ASN A 58 37.91 -14.91 -8.74
C ASN A 58 38.37 -16.07 -9.65
N SER A 59 39.52 -15.93 -10.31
CA SER A 59 40.09 -16.95 -11.22
C SER A 59 40.39 -18.30 -10.55
N SER A 60 40.38 -18.39 -9.22
CA SER A 60 40.53 -19.67 -8.51
C SER A 60 39.23 -20.49 -8.48
N GLY A 61 38.09 -19.91 -8.89
CA GLY A 61 36.80 -20.59 -8.89
C GLY A 61 36.15 -20.73 -7.51
N VAL A 62 36.75 -20.14 -6.47
CA VAL A 62 36.26 -20.21 -5.09
C VAL A 62 36.18 -18.79 -4.48
N THR A 63 35.11 -18.55 -3.72
CA THR A 63 34.96 -17.35 -2.88
C THR A 63 34.35 -17.76 -1.55
N GLU A 64 34.81 -17.14 -0.48
CA GLU A 64 34.26 -17.33 0.85
C GLU A 64 33.52 -16.06 1.25
N VAL A 65 32.33 -16.22 1.84
CA VAL A 65 31.51 -15.11 2.31
C VAL A 65 31.06 -15.43 3.73
N GLU A 66 31.51 -14.62 4.68
CA GLU A 66 31.08 -14.73 6.06
C GLU A 66 29.69 -14.13 6.22
N MET A 67 28.75 -14.93 6.70
CA MET A 67 27.37 -14.54 6.96
C MET A 67 26.95 -15.02 8.34
N THR A 68 26.26 -14.15 9.08
CA THR A 68 25.63 -14.54 10.34
C THR A 68 24.33 -15.30 10.07
N VAL A 69 24.22 -16.51 10.62
CA VAL A 69 23.02 -17.35 10.50
C VAL A 69 21.86 -16.69 11.26
N PRO A 70 20.63 -16.66 10.72
CA PRO A 70 19.50 -16.08 11.44
C PRO A 70 19.10 -16.91 12.65
N ASP A 71 18.41 -16.27 13.60
CA ASP A 71 18.03 -16.89 14.87
C ASP A 71 16.89 -17.91 14.74
N THR A 72 16.36 -18.08 13.52
CA THR A 72 15.35 -19.09 13.20
C THR A 72 15.95 -20.48 13.24
N ILE A 73 15.48 -21.30 14.18
CA ILE A 73 15.86 -22.71 14.30
C ILE A 73 15.12 -23.50 13.22
N THR A 74 15.80 -23.79 12.11
CA THR A 74 15.24 -24.43 10.93
C THR A 74 16.33 -25.06 10.06
N GLU A 75 15.92 -25.78 9.03
CA GLU A 75 16.78 -26.16 7.92
C GLU A 75 16.75 -25.07 6.85
N TRP A 76 17.85 -24.33 6.70
CA TRP A 76 18.05 -23.38 5.62
C TRP A 76 18.49 -24.11 4.36
N LYS A 77 17.82 -23.83 3.24
CA LYS A 77 18.18 -24.35 1.92
C LYS A 77 18.69 -23.22 1.05
N ALA A 78 19.93 -23.32 0.61
CA ALA A 78 20.58 -22.35 -0.24
C ALA A 78 20.81 -22.94 -1.63
N GLY A 79 20.46 -22.18 -2.65
CA GLY A 79 20.85 -22.45 -4.03
C GLY A 79 21.61 -21.25 -4.56
N ALA A 80 22.59 -21.52 -5.42
CA ALA A 80 23.34 -20.53 -6.17
C ALA A 80 23.19 -20.74 -7.68
N LEU A 81 23.21 -19.62 -8.40
CA LEU A 81 23.22 -19.54 -9.85
C LEU A 81 24.46 -18.73 -10.26
N CYS A 82 25.30 -19.30 -11.11
CA CYS A 82 26.55 -18.68 -11.56
C CYS A 82 26.47 -18.35 -13.05
N LEU A 83 27.07 -17.23 -13.44
CA LEU A 83 27.22 -16.80 -14.83
C LEU A 83 28.71 -16.60 -15.12
N SER A 84 29.24 -17.31 -16.11
CA SER A 84 30.61 -17.16 -16.61
C SER A 84 30.58 -16.88 -18.10
N ASN A 85 31.50 -16.03 -18.59
CA ASN A 85 31.60 -15.73 -20.02
C ASN A 85 32.05 -16.96 -20.83
N ASP A 86 32.89 -17.82 -20.25
CA ASP A 86 33.48 -18.96 -20.96
C ASP A 86 32.59 -20.20 -20.95
N THR A 87 31.87 -20.43 -19.84
CA THR A 87 31.09 -21.65 -19.61
C THR A 87 29.58 -21.43 -19.51
N GLY A 88 29.12 -20.18 -19.60
CA GLY A 88 27.70 -19.83 -19.56
C GLY A 88 27.07 -19.93 -18.16
N LEU A 89 25.83 -20.43 -18.11
CA LEU A 89 25.02 -20.52 -16.89
C LEU A 89 25.29 -21.84 -16.13
N GLY A 90 25.58 -21.73 -14.84
CA GLY A 90 25.68 -22.86 -13.92
C GLY A 90 24.60 -22.80 -12.84
N LEU A 91 23.99 -23.94 -12.53
CA LEU A 91 23.08 -24.11 -11.40
C LEU A 91 23.77 -25.02 -10.38
N SER A 92 23.87 -24.56 -9.14
CA SER A 92 24.36 -25.41 -8.05
C SER A 92 23.29 -26.39 -7.58
N SER A 93 23.72 -27.51 -7.02
CA SER A 93 22.87 -28.31 -6.17
C SER A 93 22.49 -27.53 -4.91
N VAL A 94 21.26 -27.72 -4.42
CA VAL A 94 20.80 -27.09 -3.18
C VAL A 94 21.67 -27.58 -2.01
N ALA A 95 22.32 -26.65 -1.33
CA ALA A 95 23.02 -26.89 -0.08
C ALA A 95 22.07 -26.69 1.10
N THR A 96 22.23 -27.49 2.15
CA THR A 96 21.43 -27.38 3.37
C THR A 96 22.30 -27.01 4.56
N LEU A 97 21.79 -26.12 5.41
CA LEU A 97 22.40 -25.75 6.68
C LEU A 97 21.35 -25.88 7.77
N GLN A 98 21.59 -26.76 8.74
CA GLN A 98 20.72 -26.90 9.89
C GLN A 98 21.12 -25.90 10.98
N ALA A 99 20.33 -24.86 11.16
CA ALA A 99 20.47 -23.93 12.28
C ALA A 99 19.73 -24.52 13.48
N PHE A 100 20.46 -24.93 14.51
CA PHE A 100 19.88 -25.67 15.63
C PHE A 100 20.51 -25.31 16.97
N GLN A 101 19.65 -25.13 17.96
CA GLN A 101 20.03 -24.97 19.36
C GLN A 101 19.43 -26.15 20.15
N PRO A 102 20.21 -26.89 20.95
CA PRO A 102 19.67 -28.05 21.68
C PRO A 102 18.66 -27.72 22.79
N PHE A 103 18.69 -26.49 23.32
CA PHE A 103 17.80 -26.02 24.38
C PHE A 103 17.33 -24.60 24.05
N PHE A 104 16.03 -24.42 23.80
CA PHE A 104 15.47 -23.14 23.35
C PHE A 104 13.98 -23.02 23.65
N VAL A 105 13.46 -21.80 23.57
CA VAL A 105 12.02 -21.50 23.67
C VAL A 105 11.46 -21.05 22.32
N GLU A 106 10.31 -21.58 21.92
CA GLU A 106 9.58 -21.13 20.73
C GLU A 106 8.30 -20.41 21.14
N LEU A 107 8.00 -19.27 20.49
CA LEU A 107 6.76 -18.54 20.71
C LEU A 107 5.78 -18.76 19.57
N THR A 108 4.58 -19.21 19.92
CA THR A 108 3.41 -19.23 19.05
C THR A 108 2.49 -18.06 19.43
N MET A 109 2.28 -17.16 18.48
CA MET A 109 1.48 -15.93 18.60
C MET A 109 0.86 -15.61 17.24
N PRO A 110 -0.31 -14.93 17.19
CA PRO A 110 -0.94 -14.58 15.93
C PRO A 110 -0.12 -13.52 15.18
N TYR A 111 -0.41 -13.34 13.89
CA TYR A 111 0.22 -12.29 13.09
C TYR A 111 -0.16 -10.88 13.58
N SER A 112 -1.45 -10.66 13.84
CA SER A 112 -1.96 -9.45 14.48
C SER A 112 -3.13 -9.75 15.41
N VAL A 113 -3.44 -8.79 16.29
CA VAL A 113 -4.64 -8.77 17.14
C VAL A 113 -5.25 -7.38 17.13
N ILE A 114 -6.55 -7.28 17.40
CA ILE A 114 -7.21 -6.00 17.65
C ILE A 114 -6.96 -5.60 19.11
N ARG A 115 -6.80 -4.30 19.37
CA ARG A 115 -6.63 -3.78 20.74
C ARG A 115 -7.73 -4.28 21.68
N GLU A 116 -7.36 -4.54 22.95
CA GLU A 116 -8.22 -5.14 24.00
C GLU A 116 -8.57 -6.62 23.83
N GLU A 117 -8.25 -7.25 22.69
CA GLU A 117 -8.36 -8.71 22.55
C GLU A 117 -7.27 -9.41 23.36
N ALA A 118 -7.64 -10.48 24.07
CA ALA A 118 -6.67 -11.29 24.79
C ALA A 118 -6.34 -12.55 23.99
N PHE A 119 -5.10 -12.73 23.55
CA PHE A 119 -4.69 -13.95 22.84
C PHE A 119 -3.90 -14.88 23.76
N MET A 120 -3.90 -16.16 23.41
CA MET A 120 -3.09 -17.18 24.10
C MET A 120 -1.68 -17.19 23.52
N LEU A 121 -0.72 -16.58 24.22
CA LEU A 121 0.70 -16.72 23.95
C LEU A 121 1.15 -18.09 24.46
N LYS A 122 1.71 -18.92 23.57
CA LYS A 122 2.31 -20.20 23.96
C LYS A 122 3.83 -20.09 23.84
N ALA A 123 4.52 -20.36 24.95
CA ALA A 123 5.96 -20.53 25.01
C ALA A 123 6.27 -22.01 25.14
N THR A 124 6.83 -22.62 24.11
CA THR A 124 7.22 -24.04 24.12
C THR A 124 8.72 -24.14 24.34
N VAL A 125 9.11 -24.61 25.52
CA VAL A 125 10.50 -24.93 25.85
C VAL A 125 10.82 -26.32 25.35
N MET A 126 11.85 -26.43 24.53
CA MET A 126 12.34 -27.67 23.94
C MET A 126 13.69 -28.03 24.54
N ASN A 127 13.87 -29.31 24.91
CA ASN A 127 15.15 -29.86 25.33
C ASN A 127 15.50 -31.08 24.47
N TYR A 128 16.41 -30.90 23.51
CA TYR A 128 16.99 -31.96 22.69
C TYR A 128 18.35 -32.45 23.23
N ARG A 129 18.75 -32.04 24.45
CA ARG A 129 19.93 -32.60 25.11
C ARG A 129 19.61 -33.99 25.66
N PRO A 130 20.61 -34.89 25.79
CA PRO A 130 20.40 -36.23 26.34
C PRO A 130 20.14 -36.25 27.86
N THR A 131 20.29 -35.11 28.55
CA THR A 131 20.15 -34.97 30.00
C THR A 131 18.91 -34.15 30.37
N SER A 132 18.30 -34.50 31.50
CA SER A 132 17.20 -33.72 32.09
C SER A 132 17.69 -32.39 32.66
N LEU A 133 16.91 -31.34 32.40
CA LEU A 133 17.14 -29.98 32.90
C LEU A 133 16.00 -29.59 33.83
N ARG A 134 16.30 -28.83 34.88
CA ARG A 134 15.26 -28.07 35.59
C ARG A 134 15.21 -26.69 34.98
N THR A 135 14.05 -26.28 34.48
CA THR A 135 13.90 -25.03 33.72
C THR A 135 12.97 -24.09 34.47
N GLY A 136 13.41 -22.86 34.66
CA GLY A 136 12.56 -21.75 35.06
C GLY A 136 12.22 -20.93 33.83
N VAL A 137 10.93 -20.79 33.52
CA VAL A 137 10.46 -19.88 32.48
C VAL A 137 10.16 -18.53 33.11
N GLN A 138 10.79 -17.48 32.59
CA GLN A 138 10.51 -16.10 32.95
C GLN A 138 9.96 -15.37 31.72
N LEU A 139 8.68 -15.05 31.78
CA LEU A 139 8.01 -14.24 30.77
C LEU A 139 8.10 -12.77 31.14
N GLU A 140 8.74 -11.94 30.32
CA GLU A 140 8.80 -10.49 30.50
C GLU A 140 8.13 -9.77 29.32
N VAL A 141 6.98 -9.17 29.56
CA VAL A 141 6.30 -8.39 28.52
C VAL A 141 6.77 -6.94 28.59
N LEU A 142 7.66 -6.55 27.68
CA LEU A 142 8.11 -5.16 27.56
C LEU A 142 7.10 -4.35 26.72
N ILE A 143 6.08 -3.82 27.38
CA ILE A 143 5.14 -2.88 26.77
C ILE A 143 5.77 -1.49 26.85
N VAL A 144 5.85 -0.78 25.72
CA VAL A 144 6.45 0.57 25.63
C VAL A 144 5.71 1.62 26.47
N THR A 145 4.57 1.30 27.10
CA THR A 145 3.87 2.24 27.98
C THR A 145 3.19 1.72 29.26
N LEU A 146 3.00 0.41 29.50
CA LEU A 146 2.48 -0.08 30.81
C LEU A 146 2.92 -1.52 31.06
N VAL A 147 3.81 -1.74 32.04
CA VAL A 147 4.17 -3.09 32.53
C VAL A 147 2.99 -3.62 33.34
N THR A 148 2.10 -4.40 32.73
CA THR A 148 1.32 -5.37 33.50
C THR A 148 2.14 -6.64 33.60
N GLN A 149 2.83 -6.83 34.73
CA GLN A 149 3.24 -8.17 35.14
C GLN A 149 1.95 -8.99 35.30
N VAL A 150 1.64 -9.83 34.32
CA VAL A 150 0.80 -11.00 34.62
C VAL A 150 1.66 -11.83 35.56
N GLY A 151 1.27 -11.93 36.82
CA GLY A 151 2.07 -12.57 37.87
C GLY A 151 2.60 -13.92 37.40
N SER A 152 3.89 -13.98 37.09
CA SER A 152 4.57 -15.24 36.83
C SER A 152 4.98 -15.78 38.20
N GLU A 153 4.19 -16.70 38.75
CA GLU A 153 4.82 -17.71 39.59
C GLU A 153 5.95 -18.30 38.74
N GLN A 154 7.18 -18.29 39.27
CA GLN A 154 8.33 -18.87 38.59
C GLN A 154 8.15 -20.40 38.63
N ILE A 155 7.35 -20.94 37.71
CA ILE A 155 7.05 -22.36 37.67
C ILE A 155 8.31 -23.08 37.17
N SER A 156 9.06 -23.66 38.09
CA SER A 156 10.18 -24.53 37.76
C SER A 156 9.64 -25.95 37.50
N TYR A 157 9.96 -26.52 36.35
CA TYR A 157 9.64 -27.91 36.03
C TYR A 157 10.85 -28.66 35.50
N CYS A 158 10.76 -29.99 35.52
CA CYS A 158 11.78 -30.88 34.98
C CYS A 158 11.47 -31.20 33.52
N LEU A 159 12.43 -30.90 32.64
CA LEU A 159 12.35 -31.15 31.21
C LEU A 159 13.41 -32.19 30.81
N CYS A 160 12.97 -33.43 30.62
CA CYS A 160 13.82 -34.56 30.25
C CYS A 160 14.30 -34.49 28.80
N ALA A 161 15.18 -35.41 28.42
CA ALA A 161 15.70 -35.52 27.06
C ALA A 161 14.61 -35.71 26.01
N ASN A 162 14.71 -34.96 24.90
CA ASN A 162 13.69 -34.85 23.85
C ASN A 162 12.30 -34.44 24.38
N GLY A 163 12.27 -33.84 25.57
CA GLY A 163 11.08 -33.33 26.22
C GLY A 163 10.72 -31.95 25.69
N ARG A 164 9.43 -31.66 25.73
CA ARG A 164 8.88 -30.32 25.51
C ARG A 164 7.89 -29.98 26.59
N GLN A 165 7.88 -28.72 27.00
CA GLN A 165 6.87 -28.18 27.90
C GLN A 165 6.34 -26.90 27.29
N THR A 166 5.01 -26.74 27.28
CA THR A 166 4.36 -25.56 26.74
C THR A 166 3.65 -24.83 27.86
N ASP A 167 4.08 -23.60 28.10
CA ASP A 167 3.42 -22.70 29.02
C ASP A 167 2.53 -21.75 28.20
N ALA A 168 1.25 -21.73 28.54
CA ALA A 168 0.25 -20.91 27.85
C ALA A 168 -0.22 -19.81 28.78
N SER A 169 -0.14 -18.56 28.32
CA SER A 169 -0.56 -17.37 29.08
C SER A 169 -1.48 -16.51 28.25
N TRP A 170 -2.52 -15.96 28.88
CA TRP A 170 -3.39 -14.96 28.26
C TRP A 170 -2.72 -13.59 28.32
N VAL A 171 -2.60 -12.95 27.16
CA VAL A 171 -1.98 -11.63 27.02
C VAL A 171 -2.97 -10.68 26.37
N ASN A 172 -3.19 -9.52 26.97
CA ASN A 172 -4.02 -8.44 26.41
C ASN A 172 -3.15 -7.20 26.14
N PRO A 173 -2.82 -6.91 24.87
CA PRO A 173 -2.10 -5.70 24.50
C PRO A 173 -3.03 -4.48 24.41
N LYS A 174 -2.65 -3.41 25.11
CA LYS A 174 -3.42 -2.15 25.16
C LYS A 174 -2.88 -1.06 24.23
N SER A 175 -1.61 -1.11 23.88
CA SER A 175 -0.95 -0.14 23.00
C SER A 175 -1.03 -0.59 21.54
N LEU A 176 -1.39 0.34 20.65
CA LEU A 176 -1.41 0.11 19.21
C LEU A 176 0.00 0.03 18.61
N GLY A 177 0.13 -0.63 17.45
CA GLY A 177 1.39 -0.76 16.72
C GLY A 177 2.17 -2.02 17.10
N ASN A 178 3.49 -1.99 16.88
CA ASN A 178 4.36 -3.14 17.11
C ASN A 178 4.75 -3.25 18.60
N VAL A 179 4.20 -4.24 19.29
CA VAL A 179 4.49 -4.54 20.71
C VAL A 179 5.53 -5.66 20.79
N LYS A 180 6.61 -5.47 21.56
CA LYS A 180 7.69 -6.46 21.72
C LYS A 180 7.41 -7.39 22.90
N PHE A 181 7.56 -8.68 22.66
CA PHE A 181 7.48 -9.75 23.65
C PHE A 181 8.86 -10.32 23.88
N ILE A 182 9.30 -10.38 25.14
CA ILE A 182 10.61 -10.91 25.54
C ILE A 182 10.36 -12.13 26.44
N VAL A 183 10.76 -13.30 25.99
CA VAL A 183 10.59 -14.54 26.78
C VAL A 183 11.95 -15.14 27.05
N SER A 184 12.29 -15.31 28.32
CA SER A 184 13.55 -15.89 28.75
C SER A 184 13.27 -17.24 29.40
N VAL A 185 14.02 -18.26 29.01
CA VAL A 185 14.06 -19.53 29.73
C VAL A 185 15.47 -19.79 30.23
N GLU A 186 15.59 -20.17 31.50
CA GLU A 186 16.88 -20.49 32.11
C GLU A 186 16.86 -21.91 32.69
N ALA A 187 17.88 -22.71 32.36
CA ALA A 187 18.17 -23.94 33.08
C ALA A 187 18.76 -23.60 34.45
N GLN A 188 18.08 -24.03 35.51
CA GLN A 188 18.42 -23.74 36.91
C GLN A 188 19.21 -24.88 37.53
N ASN A 189 20.25 -24.53 38.31
CA ASN A 189 20.95 -25.48 39.16
C ASN A 189 20.06 -25.81 40.37
N SER A 190 19.62 -27.07 40.49
CA SER A 190 18.88 -27.56 41.66
C SER A 190 19.42 -28.90 42.14
N ARG A 191 19.38 -29.11 43.46
CA ARG A 191 19.74 -30.38 44.12
C ARG A 191 18.59 -31.38 44.12
N GLU A 192 17.39 -30.95 43.76
CA GLU A 192 16.21 -31.81 43.65
C GLU A 192 16.27 -32.63 42.34
N LEU A 193 15.93 -33.92 42.44
CA LEU A 193 15.98 -34.85 41.32
C LEU A 193 14.85 -34.58 40.32
N CYS A 194 15.19 -34.62 39.02
CA CYS A 194 14.21 -34.71 37.95
C CYS A 194 13.92 -36.20 37.68
N GLY A 195 12.95 -36.76 38.40
CA GLY A 195 12.72 -38.20 38.41
C GLY A 195 13.84 -38.95 39.13
N SER A 196 14.67 -39.69 38.38
CA SER A 196 15.81 -40.47 38.90
C SER A 196 17.19 -39.86 38.60
N GLN A 197 17.25 -38.70 37.91
CA GLN A 197 18.50 -38.06 37.48
C GLN A 197 18.68 -36.66 38.10
N VAL A 198 19.93 -36.29 38.36
CA VAL A 198 20.31 -34.93 38.79
C VAL A 198 20.26 -34.00 37.58
N ALA A 199 19.57 -32.86 37.71
CA ALA A 199 19.54 -31.84 36.67
C ALA A 199 20.96 -31.29 36.45
N THR A 200 21.48 -31.44 35.22
CA THR A 200 22.86 -31.03 34.88
C THR A 200 22.80 -29.75 34.06
N VAL A 201 23.37 -28.66 34.57
CA VAL A 201 23.40 -27.37 33.86
C VAL A 201 24.78 -27.13 33.26
N THR A 202 24.83 -26.86 31.96
CA THR A 202 26.07 -26.47 31.26
C THR A 202 26.32 -24.96 31.36
N GLU A 203 27.59 -24.53 31.34
CA GLU A 203 27.94 -23.10 31.40
C GLU A 203 27.52 -22.32 30.14
N THR A 204 27.53 -22.96 28.96
CA THR A 204 27.12 -22.37 27.68
C THR A 204 25.69 -22.80 27.29
N GLY A 205 24.88 -21.86 26.81
CA GLY A 205 23.51 -22.14 26.35
C GLY A 205 22.55 -22.52 27.48
N ARG A 206 22.79 -21.94 28.67
CA ARG A 206 21.97 -22.10 29.88
C ARG A 206 20.69 -21.28 29.82
N LYS A 207 20.73 -20.14 29.15
CA LYS A 207 19.63 -19.18 29.02
C LYS A 207 19.37 -18.87 27.55
N ASP A 208 18.12 -18.99 27.14
CA ASP A 208 17.64 -18.59 25.81
C ASP A 208 16.58 -17.52 25.96
N THR A 209 16.77 -16.41 25.26
CA THR A 209 15.88 -15.25 25.28
C THR A 209 15.41 -14.94 23.88
N ILE A 210 14.10 -14.91 23.67
CA ILE A 210 13.50 -14.62 22.36
C ILE A 210 12.75 -13.28 22.41
N VAL A 211 13.01 -12.44 21.41
CA VAL A 211 12.35 -11.15 21.21
C VAL A 211 11.54 -11.20 19.91
N LYS A 212 10.21 -11.16 20.01
CA LYS A 212 9.30 -11.09 18.85
C LYS A 212 8.37 -9.90 18.96
N SER A 213 7.98 -9.32 17.81
CA SER A 213 7.00 -8.23 17.76
C SER A 213 5.63 -8.73 17.30
N LEU A 214 4.57 -8.26 17.96
CA LEU A 214 3.17 -8.43 17.55
C LEU A 214 2.62 -7.13 17.00
N LEU A 215 1.90 -7.18 15.89
CA LEU A 215 1.14 -6.02 15.40
C LEU A 215 -0.21 -5.93 16.12
N VAL A 216 -0.43 -4.83 16.84
CA VAL A 216 -1.71 -4.52 17.49
C VAL A 216 -2.45 -3.48 16.64
N GLU A 217 -3.56 -3.89 16.06
CA GLU A 217 -4.36 -3.06 15.15
C GLU A 217 -5.47 -2.33 15.92
N PRO A 218 -5.82 -1.10 15.50
CA PRO A 218 -7.01 -0.42 16.01
C PRO A 218 -8.28 -1.08 15.49
N GLU A 219 -9.32 -1.04 16.30
CA GLU A 219 -10.69 -1.39 15.95
C GLU A 219 -11.28 -0.46 14.86
N GLY A 220 -12.39 -0.88 14.23
CA GLY A 220 -13.12 -0.09 13.24
C GLY A 220 -12.49 -0.03 11.84
N ILE A 221 -12.98 0.90 11.02
CA ILE A 221 -12.60 1.11 9.62
C ILE A 221 -11.50 2.17 9.52
N LYS A 222 -10.38 1.80 8.89
CA LYS A 222 -9.32 2.75 8.53
C LYS A 222 -9.81 3.76 7.49
N LYS A 223 -9.68 5.05 7.79
CA LYS A 223 -9.82 6.18 6.87
C LYS A 223 -8.45 6.80 6.60
N GLU A 224 -8.27 7.33 5.40
CA GLU A 224 -7.05 7.98 4.95
C GLU A 224 -7.41 9.28 4.22
N HIS A 225 -6.72 10.37 4.57
CA HIS A 225 -6.81 11.65 3.88
C HIS A 225 -5.40 12.10 3.47
N THR A 226 -5.29 12.62 2.26
CA THR A 226 -4.02 13.09 1.69
C THR A 226 -4.13 14.57 1.35
N PHE A 227 -3.17 15.36 1.81
CA PHE A 227 -3.04 16.79 1.52
C PHE A 227 -1.76 16.96 0.73
N SER A 228 -1.85 17.46 -0.50
CA SER A 228 -0.72 17.55 -1.42
C SER A 228 -0.62 18.95 -1.98
N SER A 229 0.60 19.49 -2.04
CA SER A 229 0.86 20.84 -2.57
C SER A 229 2.16 20.88 -3.36
N LEU A 230 2.11 21.58 -4.50
CA LEU A 230 3.29 21.92 -5.29
C LEU A 230 3.72 23.36 -4.97
N LEU A 231 4.85 23.51 -4.29
CA LEU A 231 5.38 24.77 -3.79
C LEU A 231 6.62 25.17 -4.59
N CYS A 232 6.52 26.23 -5.40
CA CYS A 232 7.59 26.71 -6.27
C CYS A 232 8.11 28.07 -5.79
N ALA A 233 9.23 28.08 -5.08
CA ALA A 233 9.85 29.32 -4.59
C ALA A 233 10.72 29.98 -5.68
N SER A 234 10.66 31.31 -5.74
CA SER A 234 11.46 32.17 -6.63
C SER A 234 12.11 33.28 -5.78
N ASP A 235 13.00 32.87 -4.87
CA ASP A 235 13.71 33.66 -3.85
C ASP A 235 12.88 34.16 -2.65
N ALA A 236 11.57 34.41 -2.78
CA ALA A 236 10.68 34.69 -1.64
C ALA A 236 10.24 33.40 -0.92
N GLU A 237 10.17 33.43 0.42
CA GLU A 237 9.64 32.31 1.20
C GLU A 237 8.14 32.16 0.96
N LEU A 238 7.72 30.94 0.59
CA LEU A 238 6.32 30.56 0.45
C LEU A 238 5.92 29.71 1.64
N SER A 239 4.78 30.03 2.27
CA SER A 239 4.24 29.26 3.39
C SER A 239 2.79 28.85 3.14
N GLU A 240 2.45 27.62 3.48
CA GLU A 240 1.10 27.09 3.47
C GLU A 240 0.75 26.50 4.84
N THR A 241 -0.48 26.70 5.29
CA THR A 241 -0.98 26.16 6.57
C THR A 241 -1.75 24.87 6.33
N LEU A 242 -1.48 23.86 7.15
CA LEU A 242 -2.15 22.57 7.14
C LEU A 242 -2.80 22.32 8.50
N SER A 243 -4.11 22.10 8.50
CA SER A 243 -4.88 21.76 9.70
C SER A 243 -5.27 20.29 9.69
N LEU A 244 -4.72 19.51 10.63
CA LEU A 244 -5.10 18.13 10.85
C LEU A 244 -6.21 18.08 11.90
N LEU A 245 -7.44 17.88 11.45
CA LEU A 245 -8.65 17.69 12.25
C LEU A 245 -9.01 16.20 12.37
N LEU A 246 -9.65 15.82 13.48
CA LEU A 246 -10.21 14.49 13.68
C LEU A 246 -11.71 14.60 13.96
N PRO A 247 -12.54 13.72 13.40
CA PRO A 247 -13.94 13.63 13.77
C PRO A 247 -14.09 13.17 15.22
N PRO A 248 -15.18 13.54 15.92
CA PRO A 248 -15.38 13.22 17.33
C PRO A 248 -15.54 11.71 17.59
N THR A 249 -15.95 10.93 16.59
CA THR A 249 -16.13 9.48 16.67
C THR A 249 -14.85 8.68 16.41
N VAL A 250 -13.68 9.35 16.31
CA VAL A 250 -12.40 8.67 16.05
C VAL A 250 -12.03 7.68 17.16
N VAL A 251 -11.54 6.52 16.74
CA VAL A 251 -10.97 5.53 17.65
C VAL A 251 -9.73 6.12 18.31
N LYS A 252 -9.72 6.15 19.64
CA LYS A 252 -8.65 6.75 20.44
C LYS A 252 -7.28 6.17 20.06
N ASP A 253 -6.26 7.02 19.96
CA ASP A 253 -4.86 6.68 19.61
C ASP A 253 -4.65 6.05 18.22
N SER A 254 -5.70 5.93 17.38
CA SER A 254 -5.57 5.36 16.03
C SER A 254 -5.00 6.33 15.00
N ALA A 255 -5.06 7.64 15.31
CA ALA A 255 -4.65 8.71 14.43
C ALA A 255 -3.12 8.76 14.29
N ARG A 256 -2.65 8.84 13.04
CA ARG A 256 -1.23 8.94 12.69
C ARG A 256 -1.07 9.72 11.41
N ALA A 257 -0.13 10.64 11.38
CA ALA A 257 0.13 11.49 10.24
C ALA A 257 1.62 11.48 9.88
N HIS A 258 1.88 11.54 8.57
CA HIS A 258 3.24 11.64 8.06
C HIS A 258 3.32 12.76 7.04
N PHE A 259 4.36 13.58 7.17
CA PHE A 259 4.72 14.60 6.20
C PHE A 259 5.85 14.10 5.32
N SER A 260 5.71 14.26 4.01
CA SER A 260 6.64 13.80 3.00
C SER A 260 7.02 14.92 2.05
N VAL A 261 8.29 14.97 1.67
CA VAL A 261 8.86 15.98 0.77
C VAL A 261 9.59 15.30 -0.37
N MET A 262 9.36 15.80 -1.58
CA MET A 262 9.99 15.33 -2.82
C MET A 262 10.32 16.51 -3.73
N GLY A 263 11.43 16.45 -4.46
CA GLY A 263 11.85 17.54 -5.36
C GLY A 263 11.26 17.48 -6.77
N ASP A 264 10.36 16.54 -7.03
CA ASP A 264 9.79 16.32 -8.35
C ASP A 264 8.29 16.03 -8.25
N ILE A 265 7.54 16.53 -9.22
CA ILE A 265 6.07 16.39 -9.29
C ILE A 265 5.65 14.94 -9.55
N LEU A 266 6.52 14.14 -10.15
CA LEU A 266 6.29 12.71 -10.39
C LEU A 266 7.02 11.81 -9.38
N SER A 267 7.74 12.36 -8.40
CA SER A 267 8.48 11.55 -7.42
C SER A 267 7.59 10.61 -6.61
N SER A 268 6.33 10.97 -6.33
CA SER A 268 5.37 10.09 -5.65
C SER A 268 5.11 8.83 -6.47
N ALA A 269 4.89 9.01 -7.79
CA ALA A 269 4.72 7.93 -8.76
C ALA A 269 6.01 7.13 -9.00
N ILE A 270 7.17 7.79 -9.00
CA ILE A 270 8.48 7.17 -9.30
C ILE A 270 9.03 6.40 -8.10
N LYS A 271 9.02 6.95 -6.88
CA LYS A 271 9.64 6.28 -5.72
C LYS A 271 8.91 5.00 -5.36
N ASN A 272 7.59 5.01 -5.51
CA ASN A 272 6.77 3.81 -5.45
C ASN A 272 6.90 2.98 -6.73
N THR A 273 8.13 2.64 -7.16
CA THR A 273 8.36 1.62 -8.21
C THR A 273 7.90 0.21 -7.81
N GLN A 274 7.26 0.06 -6.64
CA GLN A 274 6.53 -1.14 -6.25
C GLN A 274 5.00 -0.96 -6.39
N ASN A 275 4.47 0.27 -6.54
CA ASN A 275 3.03 0.55 -6.69
C ASN A 275 2.60 1.21 -8.01
N LEU A 276 3.42 2.03 -8.69
CA LEU A 276 3.08 2.58 -10.02
C LEU A 276 3.99 2.09 -11.16
N ILE A 277 5.28 1.88 -10.92
CA ILE A 277 6.13 1.09 -11.83
C ILE A 277 6.03 -0.38 -11.42
N GLN A 278 4.85 -0.96 -11.53
CA GLN A 278 4.62 -2.36 -11.17
C GLN A 278 4.88 -3.30 -12.33
N MET A 279 5.24 -4.55 -12.00
CA MET A 279 5.10 -5.63 -12.97
C MET A 279 3.61 -5.78 -13.29
N PRO A 280 3.19 -5.57 -14.55
CA PRO A 280 1.78 -5.67 -14.91
C PRO A 280 1.22 -7.04 -14.56
N TYR A 281 0.03 -7.14 -13.95
CA TYR A 281 -0.61 -8.39 -13.51
C TYR A 281 -2.12 -8.30 -13.59
N GLY A 282 -2.78 -9.45 -13.39
CA GLY A 282 -4.24 -9.52 -13.46
C GLY A 282 -4.73 -9.78 -14.87
N CYS A 283 -6.00 -9.47 -15.12
CA CYS A 283 -6.64 -9.57 -16.44
C CYS A 283 -6.13 -8.49 -17.41
N GLY A 284 -6.49 -8.53 -18.70
CA GLY A 284 -5.99 -7.60 -19.72
C GLY A 284 -6.21 -6.12 -19.35
N GLU A 285 -7.35 -5.81 -18.74
CA GLU A 285 -7.60 -4.47 -18.20
C GLU A 285 -6.58 -4.07 -17.12
N GLN A 286 -6.42 -4.89 -16.08
CA GLN A 286 -5.47 -4.67 -14.97
C GLN A 286 -4.02 -4.63 -15.44
N ASN A 287 -3.67 -5.45 -16.42
CA ASN A 287 -2.35 -5.46 -17.04
C ASN A 287 -2.08 -4.12 -17.72
N MET A 288 -3.04 -3.61 -18.50
CA MET A 288 -2.91 -2.33 -19.19
C MET A 288 -2.79 -1.12 -18.26
N VAL A 289 -3.46 -1.15 -17.10
CA VAL A 289 -3.36 -0.13 -16.04
C VAL A 289 -1.93 0.06 -15.55
N LEU A 290 -1.18 -1.02 -15.44
CA LEU A 290 0.18 -1.02 -14.94
C LEU A 290 1.21 -0.90 -16.08
N PHE A 291 0.84 -1.34 -17.29
CA PHE A 291 1.68 -1.23 -18.46
C PHE A 291 1.76 0.21 -19.00
N ALA A 292 0.65 0.95 -18.99
CA ALA A 292 0.60 2.27 -19.61
C ALA A 292 1.48 3.33 -18.90
N PRO A 293 1.41 3.54 -17.57
CA PRO A 293 2.15 4.60 -16.88
C PRO A 293 3.68 4.51 -17.00
N ASN A 294 4.20 3.29 -17.16
CA ASN A 294 5.65 3.03 -17.25
C ASN A 294 6.34 3.83 -18.36
N ILE A 295 5.66 4.10 -19.49
CA ILE A 295 6.25 4.87 -20.59
C ILE A 295 6.38 6.35 -20.27
N TYR A 296 5.40 6.91 -19.55
CA TYR A 296 5.33 8.34 -19.27
C TYR A 296 6.43 8.71 -18.28
N VAL A 297 6.64 7.86 -17.27
CA VAL A 297 7.77 7.98 -16.35
C VAL A 297 9.11 7.88 -17.10
N LEU A 298 9.26 6.94 -18.03
CA LEU A 298 10.48 6.80 -18.82
C LEU A 298 10.76 8.02 -19.70
N LYS A 299 9.76 8.51 -20.44
CA LYS A 299 9.86 9.71 -21.27
C LYS A 299 10.22 10.92 -20.43
N TYR A 300 9.52 11.10 -19.31
CA TYR A 300 9.79 12.19 -18.36
C TYR A 300 11.22 12.20 -17.83
N LEU A 301 11.68 11.07 -17.29
CA LEU A 301 13.02 10.96 -16.73
C LEU A 301 14.09 11.15 -17.80
N ASN A 302 13.81 10.73 -19.04
CA ASN A 302 14.71 10.94 -20.17
C ASN A 302 14.79 12.43 -20.55
N GLU A 303 13.65 13.12 -20.70
CA GLU A 303 13.57 14.54 -21.06
C GLU A 303 14.16 15.44 -19.96
N THR A 304 13.95 15.10 -18.69
CA THR A 304 14.52 15.82 -17.55
C THR A 304 15.96 15.43 -17.22
N GLN A 305 16.54 14.47 -17.96
CA GLN A 305 17.91 13.95 -17.77
C GLN A 305 18.14 13.34 -16.36
N GLN A 306 17.08 12.82 -15.75
CA GLN A 306 17.09 12.15 -14.45
C GLN A 306 17.07 10.62 -14.56
N LEU A 307 17.04 10.06 -15.78
CA LEU A 307 16.97 8.63 -16.03
C LEU A 307 18.31 7.94 -15.75
N THR A 308 18.30 7.02 -14.78
CA THR A 308 19.44 6.14 -14.50
C THR A 308 19.31 4.82 -15.25
N GLU A 309 20.43 4.16 -15.58
CA GLU A 309 20.41 2.88 -16.30
C GLU A 309 19.68 1.78 -15.52
N LYS A 310 19.75 1.82 -14.17
CA LYS A 310 19.00 0.92 -13.29
C LYS A 310 17.49 1.07 -13.44
N ILE A 311 16.98 2.31 -13.42
CA ILE A 311 15.54 2.60 -13.59
C ILE A 311 15.11 2.21 -15.01
N LYS A 312 15.91 2.58 -16.02
CA LYS A 312 15.66 2.25 -17.42
C LYS A 312 15.55 0.74 -17.64
N SER A 313 16.54 -0.03 -17.20
CA SER A 313 16.56 -1.48 -17.35
C SER A 313 15.35 -2.15 -16.67
N LYS A 314 14.99 -1.71 -15.46
CA LYS A 314 13.82 -2.22 -14.72
C LYS A 314 12.51 -1.91 -15.46
N ALA A 315 12.31 -0.67 -15.88
CA ALA A 315 11.11 -0.25 -16.60
C ALA A 315 10.96 -0.94 -17.96
N LEU A 316 12.06 -1.09 -18.73
CA LEU A 316 12.05 -1.87 -19.97
C LEU A 316 11.72 -3.35 -19.73
N GLY A 317 12.20 -3.94 -18.63
CA GLY A 317 11.81 -5.28 -18.20
C GLY A 317 10.31 -5.41 -17.97
N TYR A 318 9.69 -4.45 -17.26
CA TYR A 318 8.24 -4.43 -17.03
C TYR A 318 7.43 -4.17 -18.29
N LEU A 319 7.90 -3.32 -19.19
CA LEU A 319 7.26 -3.12 -20.49
C LEU A 319 7.25 -4.41 -21.32
N ARG A 320 8.37 -5.14 -21.38
CA ARG A 320 8.42 -6.44 -22.09
C ARG A 320 7.49 -7.47 -21.46
N ALA A 321 7.48 -7.57 -20.12
CA ALA A 321 6.60 -8.49 -19.40
C ALA A 321 5.11 -8.14 -19.60
N GLY A 322 4.76 -6.86 -19.53
CA GLY A 322 3.40 -6.37 -19.75
C GLY A 322 2.91 -6.61 -21.17
N TYR A 323 3.76 -6.36 -22.18
CA TYR A 323 3.46 -6.67 -23.58
C TYR A 323 3.16 -8.16 -23.75
N GLN A 324 4.05 -9.05 -23.30
CA GLN A 324 3.84 -10.50 -23.43
C GLN A 324 2.60 -10.99 -22.66
N ARG A 325 2.33 -10.39 -21.50
CA ARG A 325 1.13 -10.71 -20.72
C ARG A 325 -0.15 -10.30 -21.44
N GLU A 326 -0.15 -9.12 -22.08
CA GLU A 326 -1.32 -8.61 -22.81
C GLU A 326 -1.71 -9.49 -24.00
N LEU A 327 -0.73 -10.16 -24.63
CA LEU A 327 -0.99 -11.07 -25.74
C LEU A 327 -1.85 -12.28 -25.36
N ASN A 328 -1.90 -12.67 -24.08
CA ASN A 328 -2.82 -13.73 -23.62
C ASN A 328 -4.30 -13.32 -23.72
N TYR A 329 -4.56 -12.02 -23.90
CA TYR A 329 -5.89 -11.44 -23.99
C TYR A 329 -6.27 -11.03 -25.42
N LYS A 330 -5.40 -11.34 -26.41
CA LYS A 330 -5.64 -11.14 -27.84
C LYS A 330 -6.55 -12.25 -28.38
N HIS A 331 -7.52 -11.87 -29.19
CA HIS A 331 -8.41 -12.76 -29.94
C HIS A 331 -7.83 -13.12 -31.30
N LYS A 332 -8.37 -14.18 -31.91
CA LYS A 332 -7.95 -14.62 -33.26
C LYS A 332 -8.22 -13.58 -34.35
N ASP A 333 -9.20 -12.70 -34.14
CA ASP A 333 -9.59 -11.65 -35.08
C ASP A 333 -8.78 -10.35 -34.92
N GLY A 334 -7.83 -10.31 -33.98
CA GLY A 334 -6.98 -9.15 -33.70
C GLY A 334 -7.46 -8.25 -32.57
N SER A 335 -8.67 -8.48 -32.03
CA SER A 335 -9.22 -7.69 -30.94
C SER A 335 -8.68 -8.10 -29.56
N TYR A 336 -8.89 -7.27 -28.55
CA TYR A 336 -8.53 -7.56 -27.16
C TYR A 336 -9.77 -7.47 -26.26
N SER A 337 -9.85 -8.32 -25.24
CA SER A 337 -10.88 -8.27 -24.18
C SER A 337 -10.24 -8.52 -22.81
N ALA A 338 -10.91 -8.21 -21.72
CA ALA A 338 -10.32 -8.34 -20.38
C ALA A 338 -9.82 -9.76 -20.05
N PHE A 339 -10.50 -10.80 -20.53
CA PHE A 339 -10.14 -12.19 -20.25
C PHE A 339 -9.72 -12.96 -21.51
N GLY A 340 -9.53 -12.29 -22.65
CA GLY A 340 -9.16 -12.94 -23.90
C GLY A 340 -10.25 -13.87 -24.45
N ASP A 341 -9.82 -14.79 -25.32
CA ASP A 341 -10.69 -15.75 -26.01
C ASP A 341 -10.74 -17.10 -25.27
N HIS A 342 -11.30 -17.12 -24.05
CA HIS A 342 -11.57 -18.37 -23.35
C HIS A 342 -12.77 -19.08 -24.00
N ASN A 343 -12.53 -20.24 -24.62
CA ASN A 343 -13.50 -21.13 -25.25
C ASN A 343 -14.22 -20.61 -26.52
N GLY A 344 -13.72 -19.57 -27.21
CA GLY A 344 -14.31 -19.11 -28.47
C GLY A 344 -15.59 -18.28 -28.33
N GLN A 345 -15.97 -17.92 -27.10
CA GLN A 345 -17.23 -17.22 -26.79
C GLN A 345 -17.02 -15.76 -26.37
N GLY A 346 -15.75 -15.34 -26.19
CA GLY A 346 -15.44 -13.96 -25.81
C GLY A 346 -15.67 -13.00 -26.98
N GLN A 347 -16.21 -11.82 -26.70
CA GLN A 347 -16.30 -10.72 -27.67
C GLN A 347 -15.15 -9.74 -27.46
N GLY A 348 -14.52 -9.31 -28.55
CA GLY A 348 -13.53 -8.24 -28.54
C GLY A 348 -14.12 -6.91 -28.07
N ASN A 349 -13.37 -6.14 -27.29
CA ASN A 349 -13.82 -4.85 -26.79
C ASN A 349 -13.22 -3.69 -27.60
N THR A 350 -14.06 -2.80 -28.11
CA THR A 350 -13.61 -1.68 -28.97
C THR A 350 -12.73 -0.68 -28.23
N TRP A 351 -13.09 -0.32 -26.99
CA TRP A 351 -12.32 0.61 -26.19
C TRP A 351 -10.96 0.03 -25.79
N LEU A 352 -10.94 -1.21 -25.27
CA LEU A 352 -9.69 -1.85 -24.83
C LEU A 352 -8.76 -2.10 -26.02
N THR A 353 -9.29 -2.56 -27.16
CA THR A 353 -8.49 -2.76 -28.37
C THR A 353 -7.81 -1.46 -28.83
N ALA A 354 -8.53 -0.33 -28.79
CA ALA A 354 -7.95 0.98 -29.08
C ALA A 354 -6.89 1.41 -28.06
N PHE A 355 -7.12 1.16 -26.77
CA PHE A 355 -6.15 1.45 -25.71
C PHE A 355 -4.87 0.62 -25.83
N VAL A 356 -4.99 -0.68 -26.14
CA VAL A 356 -3.87 -1.59 -26.41
C VAL A 356 -3.10 -1.13 -27.64
N LEU A 357 -3.79 -0.84 -28.75
CA LEU A 357 -3.17 -0.34 -29.99
C LEU A 357 -2.35 0.93 -29.76
N LYS A 358 -2.96 1.95 -29.14
CA LYS A 358 -2.27 3.20 -28.76
C LYS A 358 -1.05 2.91 -27.91
N SER A 359 -1.23 2.08 -26.90
CA SER A 359 -0.18 1.78 -25.96
C SER A 359 0.98 1.09 -26.68
N PHE A 360 0.74 0.03 -27.43
CA PHE A 360 1.75 -0.69 -28.19
C PHE A 360 2.49 0.25 -29.16
N ALA A 361 1.77 1.03 -29.97
CA ALA A 361 2.37 1.94 -30.93
C ALA A 361 3.37 2.91 -30.30
N GLN A 362 3.04 3.48 -29.13
CA GLN A 362 3.91 4.40 -28.38
C GLN A 362 5.15 3.72 -27.77
N ARG A 363 5.13 2.40 -27.52
CA ARG A 363 6.25 1.65 -26.90
C ARG A 363 7.21 1.05 -27.93
N ARG A 364 6.86 1.03 -29.23
CA ARG A 364 7.75 0.57 -30.32
C ARG A 364 9.14 1.21 -30.31
N ALA A 365 9.23 2.47 -29.86
CA ALA A 365 10.50 3.19 -29.77
C ALA A 365 11.42 2.71 -28.63
N PHE A 366 10.91 1.90 -27.70
CA PHE A 366 11.61 1.50 -26.47
C PHE A 366 11.77 -0.02 -26.33
N ILE A 367 10.79 -0.79 -26.80
CA ILE A 367 10.81 -2.26 -26.79
C ILE A 367 10.38 -2.82 -28.14
N PHE A 368 10.80 -4.05 -28.43
CA PHE A 368 10.31 -4.77 -29.62
C PHE A 368 8.82 -5.08 -29.47
N ILE A 369 8.04 -4.70 -30.47
CA ILE A 369 6.63 -5.04 -30.62
C ILE A 369 6.44 -5.51 -32.05
N ASP A 370 5.80 -6.66 -32.21
CA ASP A 370 5.44 -7.20 -33.53
C ASP A 370 4.39 -6.31 -34.20
N GLU A 371 4.71 -5.78 -35.39
CA GLU A 371 3.84 -4.90 -36.18
C GLU A 371 2.54 -5.59 -36.61
N SER A 372 2.52 -6.92 -36.71
CA SER A 372 1.29 -7.66 -36.98
C SER A 372 0.25 -7.43 -35.89
N HIS A 373 0.65 -7.33 -34.62
CA HIS A 373 -0.28 -7.14 -33.50
C HIS A 373 -0.96 -5.77 -33.52
N ILE A 374 -0.26 -4.74 -34.02
CA ILE A 374 -0.80 -3.39 -34.19
C ILE A 374 -1.71 -3.36 -35.42
N THR A 375 -1.26 -3.97 -36.52
CA THR A 375 -2.00 -4.02 -37.79
C THR A 375 -3.31 -4.81 -37.65
N ASP A 376 -3.30 -5.93 -36.94
CA ASP A 376 -4.48 -6.75 -36.66
C ASP A 376 -5.53 -5.94 -35.86
N ALA A 377 -5.09 -5.29 -34.77
CA ALA A 377 -5.96 -4.47 -33.93
C ALA A 377 -6.56 -3.29 -34.70
N PHE A 378 -5.74 -2.61 -35.52
CA PHE A 378 -6.19 -1.53 -36.40
C PHE A 378 -7.23 -2.00 -37.42
N THR A 379 -6.95 -3.12 -38.08
CA THR A 379 -7.83 -3.71 -39.10
C THR A 379 -9.17 -4.11 -38.49
N TRP A 380 -9.15 -4.66 -37.28
CA TRP A 380 -10.37 -5.00 -36.56
C TRP A 380 -11.17 -3.74 -36.17
N LEU A 381 -10.53 -2.72 -35.59
CA LEU A 381 -11.19 -1.45 -35.24
C LEU A 381 -11.81 -0.76 -36.47
N SER A 382 -11.14 -0.80 -37.61
CA SER A 382 -11.64 -0.23 -38.87
C SER A 382 -12.95 -0.88 -39.31
N LYS A 383 -13.14 -2.19 -39.05
CA LYS A 383 -14.40 -2.91 -39.31
C LYS A 383 -15.53 -2.53 -38.32
N GLN A 384 -15.22 -1.81 -37.25
CA GLN A 384 -16.19 -1.28 -36.29
C GLN A 384 -16.61 0.16 -36.61
N GLN A 385 -16.07 0.77 -37.66
CA GLN A 385 -16.50 2.09 -38.14
C GLN A 385 -17.80 1.96 -38.95
N LYS A 386 -18.77 2.85 -38.67
CA LYS A 386 -20.03 2.97 -39.41
C LYS A 386 -19.85 3.83 -40.67
N ASP A 387 -20.85 3.82 -41.55
CA ASP A 387 -20.87 4.70 -42.75
C ASP A 387 -20.85 6.19 -42.40
N SER A 388 -21.35 6.56 -41.22
CA SER A 388 -21.26 7.93 -40.70
C SER A 388 -19.83 8.36 -40.31
N GLY A 389 -18.88 7.43 -40.25
CA GLY A 389 -17.50 7.66 -39.79
C GLY A 389 -17.31 7.45 -38.28
N CYS A 390 -18.37 7.41 -37.48
CA CYS A 390 -18.29 7.09 -36.06
C CYS A 390 -18.12 5.58 -35.81
N PHE A 391 -17.57 5.21 -34.66
CA PHE A 391 -17.35 3.83 -34.23
C PHE A 391 -18.51 3.32 -33.39
N ARG A 392 -18.88 2.04 -33.58
CA ARG A 392 -19.83 1.35 -32.70
C ARG A 392 -19.13 0.77 -31.48
N SER A 393 -19.85 0.70 -30.35
CA SER A 393 -19.38 -0.04 -29.18
C SER A 393 -19.57 -1.54 -29.37
N SER A 394 -18.57 -2.34 -28.99
CA SER A 394 -18.65 -3.80 -28.97
C SER A 394 -17.89 -4.34 -27.75
N GLY A 395 -18.35 -5.48 -27.23
CA GLY A 395 -17.85 -6.10 -26.01
C GLY A 395 -18.24 -5.34 -24.74
N SER A 396 -18.09 -6.03 -23.60
CA SER A 396 -18.17 -5.43 -22.27
C SER A 396 -16.76 -5.21 -21.71
N LEU A 397 -16.60 -4.21 -20.84
CA LEU A 397 -15.44 -4.09 -19.96
C LEU A 397 -15.90 -4.42 -18.55
N PHE A 398 -15.00 -5.00 -17.76
CA PHE A 398 -15.20 -5.17 -16.32
C PHE A 398 -14.89 -3.87 -15.59
N ASN A 399 -14.07 -3.00 -16.19
CA ASN A 399 -13.74 -1.67 -15.73
C ASN A 399 -14.37 -0.56 -16.57
N ASN A 400 -15.51 0.00 -16.15
CA ASN A 400 -15.99 1.22 -16.81
C ASN A 400 -15.16 2.47 -16.40
N ALA A 401 -14.48 2.51 -15.25
CA ALA A 401 -13.58 3.63 -14.94
C ALA A 401 -12.34 3.68 -15.84
N MET A 402 -11.98 2.57 -16.49
CA MET A 402 -10.97 2.57 -17.56
C MET A 402 -11.45 3.34 -18.77
N LYS A 403 -12.74 3.24 -19.12
CA LYS A 403 -13.32 4.06 -20.18
C LYS A 403 -13.29 5.55 -19.84
N GLY A 404 -13.14 5.90 -18.57
CA GLY A 404 -13.27 7.26 -18.14
C GLY A 404 -14.71 7.73 -18.32
N GLY A 405 -14.91 8.92 -18.88
CA GLY A 405 -16.24 9.42 -19.26
C GLY A 405 -16.80 8.90 -20.59
N VAL A 406 -16.21 7.86 -21.20
CA VAL A 406 -16.67 7.30 -22.48
C VAL A 406 -17.89 6.40 -22.29
N ASP A 407 -19.08 7.00 -22.43
CA ASP A 407 -20.37 6.35 -22.18
C ASP A 407 -21.27 6.24 -23.44
N ASP A 408 -20.88 6.85 -24.55
CA ASP A 408 -21.68 6.93 -25.77
C ASP A 408 -20.83 6.75 -27.05
N GLU A 409 -21.48 6.65 -28.21
CA GLU A 409 -20.78 6.42 -29.47
C GLU A 409 -19.89 7.59 -29.89
N ILE A 410 -20.24 8.83 -29.54
CA ILE A 410 -19.46 10.02 -29.87
C ILE A 410 -18.20 10.06 -29.00
N THR A 411 -18.33 9.84 -27.69
CA THR A 411 -17.18 9.78 -26.78
C THR A 411 -16.25 8.62 -27.13
N LEU A 412 -16.80 7.45 -27.50
CA LEU A 412 -16.02 6.30 -27.96
C LEU A 412 -15.28 6.63 -29.26
N SER A 413 -15.98 7.25 -30.21
CA SER A 413 -15.38 7.66 -31.48
C SER A 413 -14.27 8.68 -31.27
N ALA A 414 -14.46 9.65 -30.36
CA ALA A 414 -13.43 10.61 -29.99
C ALA A 414 -12.19 9.93 -29.39
N TYR A 415 -12.39 8.97 -28.49
CA TYR A 415 -11.32 8.20 -27.88
C TYR A 415 -10.55 7.33 -28.89
N ILE A 416 -11.25 6.58 -29.74
CA ILE A 416 -10.61 5.73 -30.76
C ILE A 416 -9.82 6.61 -31.74
N THR A 417 -10.39 7.73 -32.20
CA THR A 417 -9.69 8.66 -33.11
C THR A 417 -8.42 9.22 -32.47
N MET A 418 -8.49 9.61 -31.18
CA MET A 418 -7.32 10.03 -30.41
C MET A 418 -6.26 8.92 -30.32
N ALA A 419 -6.66 7.69 -30.00
CA ALA A 419 -5.77 6.53 -29.92
C ALA A 419 -5.07 6.23 -31.26
N LEU A 420 -5.77 6.38 -32.38
CA LEU A 420 -5.22 6.23 -33.73
C LEU A 420 -4.18 7.32 -34.04
N LEU A 421 -4.49 8.58 -33.75
CA LEU A 421 -3.57 9.71 -33.93
C LEU A 421 -2.30 9.56 -33.06
N GLU A 422 -2.46 9.16 -31.79
CA GLU A 422 -1.32 8.87 -30.90
C GLU A 422 -0.48 7.67 -31.33
N SER A 423 -1.04 6.80 -32.18
CA SER A 423 -0.32 5.68 -32.80
C SER A 423 0.51 6.09 -34.02
N SER A 424 0.62 7.41 -34.28
CA SER A 424 1.32 7.99 -35.43
C SER A 424 0.63 7.73 -36.77
N LEU A 425 -0.68 7.49 -36.78
CA LEU A 425 -1.46 7.51 -38.03
C LEU A 425 -1.75 8.96 -38.43
N PRO A 426 -1.55 9.33 -39.71
CA PRO A 426 -1.84 10.68 -40.17
C PRO A 426 -3.35 10.94 -40.17
N ASP A 427 -3.72 12.21 -40.05
CA ASP A 427 -5.09 12.72 -40.21
C ASP A 427 -5.69 12.40 -41.60
N ALA A 428 -4.83 12.30 -42.62
CA ALA A 428 -5.20 11.91 -43.98
C ALA A 428 -5.56 10.42 -44.14
N ASP A 429 -5.33 9.57 -43.13
CA ASP A 429 -5.75 8.17 -43.18
C ASP A 429 -7.29 8.09 -43.35
N PRO A 430 -7.82 7.25 -44.27
CA PRO A 430 -9.26 7.21 -44.54
C PRO A 430 -10.14 6.93 -43.33
N VAL A 431 -9.65 6.12 -42.37
CA VAL A 431 -10.39 5.78 -41.14
C VAL A 431 -10.41 6.98 -40.20
N VAL A 432 -9.25 7.64 -40.03
CA VAL A 432 -9.10 8.82 -39.17
C VAL A 432 -9.88 10.00 -39.72
N SER A 433 -9.75 10.29 -41.02
CA SER A 433 -10.45 11.40 -41.69
C SER A 433 -11.97 11.29 -41.58
N LYS A 434 -12.54 10.09 -41.82
CA LYS A 434 -13.98 9.86 -41.63
C LYS A 434 -14.42 10.03 -40.18
N ALA A 435 -13.61 9.58 -39.23
CA ALA A 435 -13.92 9.73 -37.82
C ALA A 435 -13.88 11.20 -37.37
N LEU A 436 -12.89 11.97 -37.83
CA LEU A 436 -12.82 13.41 -37.63
C LEU A 436 -14.07 14.10 -38.19
N GLY A 437 -14.48 13.75 -39.42
CA GLY A 437 -15.71 14.28 -40.03
C GLY A 437 -16.97 13.99 -39.22
N CYS A 438 -17.12 12.76 -38.69
CA CYS A 438 -18.27 12.43 -37.82
C CYS A 438 -18.31 13.32 -36.56
N LEU A 439 -17.14 13.57 -35.97
CA LEU A 439 -17.04 14.32 -34.74
C LEU A 439 -17.13 15.84 -34.97
N GLU A 440 -16.74 16.34 -36.14
CA GLU A 440 -16.98 17.72 -36.58
C GLU A 440 -18.47 17.97 -36.79
N ALA A 441 -19.17 17.06 -37.48
CA ALA A 441 -20.61 17.14 -37.68
C ALA A 441 -21.40 17.12 -36.35
N SER A 442 -20.84 16.49 -35.32
CA SER A 442 -21.44 16.43 -33.98
C SER A 442 -21.19 17.70 -33.15
N TRP A 443 -20.28 18.59 -33.57
CA TRP A 443 -19.82 19.73 -32.75
C TRP A 443 -20.95 20.71 -32.40
N GLU A 444 -21.78 21.10 -33.37
CA GLU A 444 -22.85 22.07 -33.13
C GLU A 444 -23.83 21.59 -32.05
N THR A 445 -24.12 20.29 -32.05
CA THR A 445 -25.00 19.66 -31.05
C THR A 445 -24.33 19.64 -29.66
N ILE A 446 -23.02 19.38 -29.61
CA ILE A 446 -22.23 19.33 -28.37
C ILE A 446 -22.04 20.72 -27.77
N GLU A 447 -21.82 21.74 -28.60
CA GLU A 447 -21.60 23.12 -28.14
C GLU A 447 -22.87 23.70 -27.50
N GLN A 448 -24.03 23.48 -28.13
CA GLN A 448 -25.33 23.98 -27.67
C GLN A 448 -25.94 23.14 -26.54
N GLY A 449 -25.49 21.89 -26.37
CA GLY A 449 -25.97 20.97 -25.36
C GLY A 449 -25.53 21.36 -23.94
N ARG A 450 -26.50 21.55 -23.02
CA ARG A 450 -26.24 21.81 -21.58
C ARG A 450 -26.08 20.53 -20.73
N ASN A 451 -25.99 19.37 -21.36
CA ASN A 451 -25.94 18.08 -20.66
C ASN A 451 -24.52 17.74 -20.20
N GLY A 452 -24.36 17.11 -19.03
CA GLY A 452 -23.05 16.94 -18.42
C GLY A 452 -22.06 16.01 -19.13
N SER A 453 -22.54 15.14 -20.00
CA SER A 453 -21.72 14.32 -20.90
C SER A 453 -20.93 15.19 -21.91
N PHE A 454 -21.46 16.35 -22.31
CA PHE A 454 -20.84 17.17 -23.34
C PHE A 454 -19.53 17.84 -22.90
N VAL A 455 -19.35 18.16 -21.61
CA VAL A 455 -18.09 18.75 -21.12
C VAL A 455 -16.95 17.76 -21.29
N TYR A 456 -17.16 16.48 -20.92
CA TYR A 456 -16.19 15.41 -21.13
C TYR A 456 -15.85 15.26 -22.60
N THR A 457 -16.87 15.15 -23.45
CA THR A 457 -16.69 15.04 -24.90
C THR A 457 -15.88 16.20 -25.46
N LYS A 458 -16.18 17.46 -25.06
CA LYS A 458 -15.43 18.66 -25.46
C LYS A 458 -13.93 18.53 -25.14
N THR A 459 -13.56 18.01 -23.96
CA THR A 459 -12.13 17.83 -23.60
C THR A 459 -11.41 16.83 -24.51
N LEU A 460 -12.02 15.68 -24.81
CA LEU A 460 -11.48 14.72 -25.77
C LEU A 460 -11.38 15.31 -27.18
N MET A 461 -12.37 16.10 -27.60
CA MET A 461 -12.34 16.78 -28.90
C MET A 461 -11.19 17.80 -28.96
N ALA A 462 -10.97 18.59 -27.90
CA ALA A 462 -9.88 19.55 -27.85
C ALA A 462 -8.52 18.88 -28.04
N TYR A 463 -8.28 17.78 -27.32
CA TYR A 463 -7.01 17.07 -27.41
C TYR A 463 -6.82 16.38 -28.77
N ARG A 464 -7.85 15.70 -29.30
CA ARG A 464 -7.71 15.04 -30.62
C ARG A 464 -7.47 16.04 -31.76
N PHE A 465 -8.15 17.21 -31.77
CA PHE A 465 -7.92 18.21 -32.82
C PHE A 465 -6.56 18.88 -32.68
N THR A 466 -6.03 18.94 -31.46
CA THR A 466 -4.62 19.30 -31.24
C THR A 466 -3.69 18.30 -31.90
N LEU A 467 -3.94 16.99 -31.73
CA LEU A 467 -3.14 15.93 -32.36
C LEU A 467 -3.28 15.90 -33.89
N ALA A 468 -4.47 16.20 -34.42
CA ALA A 468 -4.74 16.31 -35.86
C ALA A 468 -4.18 17.60 -36.49
N GLY A 469 -3.61 18.52 -35.71
CA GLY A 469 -3.06 19.79 -36.22
C GLY A 469 -4.12 20.84 -36.61
N ASN A 470 -5.40 20.61 -36.32
CA ASN A 470 -6.47 21.57 -36.60
C ASN A 470 -6.56 22.65 -35.50
N GLN A 471 -5.70 23.67 -35.64
CA GLN A 471 -5.57 24.75 -34.66
C GLN A 471 -6.83 25.62 -34.51
N GLU A 472 -7.58 25.83 -35.60
CA GLU A 472 -8.81 26.62 -35.58
C GLU A 472 -9.86 25.94 -34.70
N LYS A 473 -10.13 24.66 -34.96
CA LYS A 473 -11.11 23.87 -34.21
C LYS A 473 -10.68 23.67 -32.76
N ARG A 474 -9.39 23.41 -32.52
CA ARG A 474 -8.81 23.36 -31.16
C ARG A 474 -9.13 24.65 -30.39
N ASN A 475 -8.83 25.81 -30.96
CA ASN A 475 -8.99 27.09 -30.26
C ASN A 475 -10.47 27.44 -30.03
N GLU A 476 -11.35 27.08 -30.95
CA GLU A 476 -12.80 27.18 -30.77
C GLU A 476 -13.27 26.36 -29.55
N ILE A 477 -12.86 25.09 -29.48
CA ILE A 477 -13.25 24.18 -28.39
C ILE A 477 -12.65 24.61 -27.05
N LEU A 478 -11.37 24.99 -27.01
CA LEU A 478 -10.71 25.46 -25.78
C LEU A 478 -11.39 26.73 -25.23
N LYS A 479 -11.79 27.67 -26.10
CA LYS A 479 -12.56 28.86 -25.68
C LYS A 479 -13.92 28.49 -25.10
N SER A 480 -14.57 27.45 -25.63
CA SER A 480 -15.82 26.91 -25.08
C SER A 480 -15.59 26.32 -23.69
N LEU A 481 -14.55 25.48 -23.54
CA LEU A 481 -14.15 24.88 -22.26
C LEU A 481 -13.74 25.92 -21.21
N ASP A 482 -13.07 27.01 -21.61
CA ASP A 482 -12.66 28.07 -20.69
C ASP A 482 -13.84 28.83 -20.07
N LYS A 483 -15.00 28.85 -20.74
CA LYS A 483 -16.25 29.40 -20.18
C LYS A 483 -16.89 28.48 -19.14
N GLU A 484 -16.62 27.18 -19.22
CA GLU A 484 -17.14 26.15 -18.33
C GLU A 484 -16.15 25.78 -17.22
N ALA A 485 -14.97 26.41 -17.21
CA ALA A 485 -13.92 26.15 -16.22
C ALA A 485 -14.32 26.68 -14.84
N ILE A 486 -14.13 25.86 -13.81
CA ILE A 486 -14.29 26.24 -12.41
C ILE A 486 -12.97 26.82 -11.92
N ARG A 487 -13.03 28.00 -11.29
CA ARG A 487 -11.85 28.74 -10.83
C ARG A 487 -11.96 29.00 -9.34
N GLU A 488 -11.17 28.29 -8.55
CA GLU A 488 -11.15 28.35 -7.08
C GLU A 488 -9.70 28.38 -6.59
N ASP A 489 -9.33 29.27 -5.67
CA ASP A 489 -8.01 29.31 -5.01
C ASP A 489 -6.79 29.23 -5.96
N ASN A 490 -6.79 30.01 -7.04
CA ASN A 490 -5.76 29.98 -8.10
C ASN A 490 -5.60 28.60 -8.78
N SER A 491 -6.63 27.77 -8.73
CA SER A 491 -6.72 26.47 -9.39
C SER A 491 -7.84 26.48 -10.43
N ILE A 492 -7.69 25.66 -11.48
CA ILE A 492 -8.62 25.60 -12.61
C ILE A 492 -8.92 24.15 -12.93
N HIS A 493 -10.19 23.77 -12.91
CA HIS A 493 -10.62 22.40 -13.21
C HIS A 493 -12.00 22.37 -13.89
N TRP A 494 -12.40 21.18 -14.34
CA TRP A 494 -13.70 20.95 -14.99
C TRP A 494 -14.47 19.85 -14.26
N GLU A 495 -15.78 20.05 -14.13
CA GLU A 495 -16.68 19.11 -13.47
C GLU A 495 -17.92 18.80 -14.31
N ARG A 496 -18.58 17.67 -14.00
CA ARG A 496 -19.85 17.31 -14.63
C ARG A 496 -21.02 18.02 -13.91
N PRO A 497 -21.96 18.65 -14.63
CA PRO A 497 -23.15 19.33 -14.10
C PRO A 497 -24.04 18.52 -13.14
N GLN A 498 -24.12 17.19 -13.32
CA GLN A 498 -24.98 16.30 -12.51
C GLN A 498 -24.24 15.74 -11.29
N LYS A 499 -23.46 16.58 -10.59
CA LYS A 499 -22.82 16.15 -9.35
C LYS A 499 -23.91 15.90 -8.30
N PRO A 500 -24.00 14.72 -7.67
CA PRO A 500 -24.83 14.58 -6.48
C PRO A 500 -24.36 15.60 -5.46
N THR A 501 -25.29 16.43 -4.97
CA THR A 501 -25.00 17.47 -3.99
C THR A 501 -24.24 16.84 -2.83
N LYS A 502 -22.99 17.26 -2.61
CA LYS A 502 -22.17 16.73 -1.51
C LYS A 502 -22.94 16.94 -0.22
N SER A 503 -23.19 15.87 0.53
CA SER A 503 -23.81 15.97 1.84
C SER A 503 -22.96 16.88 2.73
N GLU A 504 -23.56 17.96 3.24
CA GLU A 504 -22.97 18.79 4.28
C GLU A 504 -22.59 17.89 5.46
N GLY A 505 -21.30 17.84 5.83
CA GLY A 505 -20.84 17.04 6.99
C GLY A 505 -19.46 16.42 6.89
N TYR A 506 -18.80 16.43 5.73
CA TYR A 506 -17.42 15.93 5.64
C TYR A 506 -16.42 16.93 6.24
N LEU A 507 -15.55 16.44 7.13
CA LEU A 507 -14.51 17.22 7.80
C LEU A 507 -13.43 17.74 6.81
N TYR A 508 -13.26 17.03 5.69
CA TYR A 508 -12.31 17.32 4.63
C TYR A 508 -12.98 17.23 3.27
N THR A 509 -12.49 18.02 2.30
CA THR A 509 -12.93 17.91 0.91
C THR A 509 -12.53 16.53 0.36
N PRO A 510 -13.48 15.72 -0.12
CA PRO A 510 -13.14 14.45 -0.75
C PRO A 510 -12.37 14.71 -2.05
N GLN A 511 -11.53 13.74 -2.44
CA GLN A 511 -10.86 13.76 -3.74
C GLN A 511 -11.89 13.84 -4.86
N ALA A 512 -11.50 14.46 -5.98
CA ALA A 512 -12.32 14.56 -7.16
C ALA A 512 -12.66 13.17 -7.73
N SER A 513 -13.81 13.06 -8.38
CA SER A 513 -14.17 11.82 -9.09
C SER A 513 -13.21 11.60 -10.26
N SER A 514 -12.98 10.35 -10.65
CA SER A 514 -12.03 9.98 -11.70
C SER A 514 -12.23 10.80 -13.00
N VAL A 515 -13.48 10.99 -13.43
CA VAL A 515 -13.79 11.71 -14.67
C VAL A 515 -13.37 13.19 -14.60
N GLU A 516 -13.46 13.84 -13.44
CA GLU A 516 -13.04 15.25 -13.27
C GLU A 516 -11.52 15.40 -13.41
N VAL A 517 -10.76 14.43 -12.89
CA VAL A 517 -9.30 14.35 -13.03
C VAL A 517 -8.91 14.12 -14.48
N GLU A 518 -9.55 13.17 -15.14
CA GLU A 518 -9.30 12.83 -16.54
C GLU A 518 -9.56 14.02 -17.49
N MET A 519 -10.72 14.68 -17.37
CA MET A 519 -11.08 15.85 -18.18
C MET A 519 -10.06 16.97 -18.05
N SER A 520 -9.72 17.30 -16.80
CA SER A 520 -8.77 18.37 -16.49
C SER A 520 -7.37 18.04 -17.03
N ALA A 521 -6.96 16.76 -16.98
CA ALA A 521 -5.70 16.30 -17.55
C ALA A 521 -5.69 16.37 -19.09
N TYR A 522 -6.78 16.02 -19.79
CA TYR A 522 -6.87 16.17 -21.24
C TYR A 522 -6.80 17.62 -21.71
N VAL A 523 -7.37 18.57 -20.96
CA VAL A 523 -7.23 19.99 -21.28
C VAL A 523 -5.77 20.43 -21.20
N VAL A 524 -5.04 19.99 -20.18
CA VAL A 524 -3.59 20.23 -20.08
C VAL A 524 -2.86 19.61 -21.26
N LEU A 525 -3.17 18.37 -21.65
CA LEU A 525 -2.58 17.74 -22.81
C LEU A 525 -2.86 18.54 -24.10
N ALA A 526 -4.10 18.95 -24.35
CA ALA A 526 -4.48 19.79 -25.50
C ALA A 526 -3.74 21.13 -25.56
N ARG A 527 -3.38 21.69 -24.39
CA ARG A 527 -2.55 22.91 -24.30
C ARG A 527 -1.08 22.63 -24.58
N LEU A 528 -0.52 21.56 -23.99
CA LEU A 528 0.91 21.28 -24.00
C LEU A 528 1.41 20.53 -25.24
N THR A 529 0.54 19.85 -25.99
CA THR A 529 0.91 19.09 -27.19
C THR A 529 0.63 19.83 -28.50
N ALA A 530 0.35 21.12 -28.45
CA ALA A 530 0.15 21.91 -29.66
C ALA A 530 1.44 21.97 -30.50
N HIS A 531 1.25 21.99 -31.83
CA HIS A 531 2.30 22.27 -32.80
C HIS A 531 1.98 23.58 -33.55
N PRO A 532 2.87 24.59 -33.55
CA PRO A 532 4.21 24.64 -32.92
C PRO A 532 4.15 24.61 -31.38
N ALA A 533 5.32 24.46 -30.74
CA ALA A 533 5.49 24.29 -29.30
C ALA A 533 4.58 25.20 -28.44
N PRO A 534 4.14 24.74 -27.25
CA PRO A 534 3.13 25.44 -26.45
C PRO A 534 3.54 26.87 -26.13
N SER A 535 2.57 27.79 -26.22
CA SER A 535 2.81 29.20 -25.92
C SER A 535 3.07 29.41 -24.41
N PRO A 536 3.77 30.49 -24.01
CA PRO A 536 3.89 30.85 -22.59
C PRO A 536 2.54 31.03 -21.90
N GLU A 537 1.51 31.44 -22.65
CA GLU A 537 0.12 31.56 -22.19
C GLU A 537 -0.48 30.17 -21.89
N ASP A 538 -0.31 29.19 -22.79
CA ASP A 538 -0.75 27.81 -22.57
C ASP A 538 -0.09 27.19 -21.31
N LEU A 539 1.19 27.50 -21.06
CA LEU A 539 1.91 27.06 -19.86
C LEU A 539 1.37 27.73 -18.58
N ALA A 540 1.12 29.04 -18.63
CA ALA A 540 0.56 29.78 -17.50
C ALA A 540 -0.86 29.29 -17.15
N LEU A 541 -1.71 29.06 -18.16
CA LEU A 541 -3.06 28.54 -17.98
C LEU A 541 -3.06 27.09 -17.45
N SER A 542 -2.12 26.27 -17.92
CA SER A 542 -1.95 24.88 -17.43
C SER A 542 -1.50 24.83 -15.97
N THR A 543 -0.77 25.84 -15.46
CA THR A 543 -0.26 25.88 -14.08
C THR A 543 -1.39 25.76 -13.04
N GLY A 544 -2.51 26.46 -13.25
CA GLY A 544 -3.67 26.38 -12.36
C GLY A 544 -4.28 24.98 -12.30
N THR A 545 -4.35 24.30 -13.44
CA THR A 545 -4.86 22.92 -13.51
C THR A 545 -3.88 21.90 -12.92
N ILE A 546 -2.58 22.08 -13.10
CA ILE A 546 -1.56 21.22 -12.46
C ILE A 546 -1.59 21.34 -10.94
N LYS A 547 -1.76 22.55 -10.40
CA LYS A 547 -1.96 22.76 -8.96
C LYS A 547 -3.20 22.04 -8.43
N TRP A 548 -4.28 22.01 -9.22
CA TRP A 548 -5.46 21.24 -8.86
C TRP A 548 -5.21 19.72 -8.92
N LEU A 549 -4.65 19.21 -10.02
CA LEU A 549 -4.36 17.78 -10.20
C LEU A 549 -3.43 17.24 -9.11
N THR A 550 -2.38 17.98 -8.74
CA THR A 550 -1.46 17.57 -7.68
C THR A 550 -2.13 17.40 -6.31
N LYS A 551 -3.18 18.17 -6.01
CA LYS A 551 -4.02 18.02 -4.82
C LYS A 551 -4.88 16.76 -4.85
N GLN A 552 -5.20 16.23 -6.03
CA GLN A 552 -6.02 15.02 -6.19
C GLN A 552 -5.22 13.71 -6.08
N GLN A 553 -3.88 13.77 -6.10
CA GLN A 553 -3.06 12.56 -5.93
C GLN A 553 -3.23 11.93 -4.55
N ASN A 554 -3.36 10.61 -4.52
CA ASN A 554 -3.34 9.80 -3.30
C ASN A 554 -1.91 9.63 -2.74
N SER A 555 -1.79 9.04 -1.55
CA SER A 555 -0.51 8.82 -0.85
C SER A 555 0.48 7.92 -1.59
N HIS A 556 0.03 7.22 -2.63
CA HIS A 556 0.87 6.33 -3.42
C HIS A 556 1.36 6.98 -4.72
N GLY A 557 0.84 8.15 -5.11
CA GLY A 557 1.16 8.86 -6.36
C GLY A 557 0.20 8.55 -7.53
N GLY A 558 -0.87 7.78 -7.27
CA GLY A 558 -1.97 7.56 -8.21
C GLY A 558 -3.15 8.49 -7.92
N PHE A 559 -4.24 8.30 -8.66
CA PHE A 559 -5.50 9.04 -8.52
C PHE A 559 -6.64 8.09 -8.14
N SER A 560 -7.88 8.49 -8.40
CA SER A 560 -9.09 7.77 -7.97
C SER A 560 -9.28 6.47 -8.76
N SER A 561 -8.86 6.39 -10.02
CA SER A 561 -9.00 5.20 -10.86
C SER A 561 -7.74 4.91 -11.70
N THR A 562 -7.92 4.10 -12.75
CA THR A 562 -6.89 3.80 -13.75
C THR A 562 -6.71 4.92 -14.76
N GLN A 563 -7.79 5.31 -15.45
CA GLN A 563 -7.70 6.13 -16.65
C GLN A 563 -7.27 7.55 -16.32
N ASP A 564 -7.86 8.12 -15.27
CA ASP A 564 -7.43 9.37 -14.67
C ASP A 564 -5.95 9.32 -14.26
N THR A 565 -5.47 8.24 -13.65
CA THR A 565 -4.05 8.09 -13.30
C THR A 565 -3.17 8.09 -14.54
N VAL A 566 -3.52 7.33 -15.57
CA VAL A 566 -2.74 7.23 -16.82
C VAL A 566 -2.64 8.61 -17.50
N VAL A 567 -3.76 9.30 -17.68
CA VAL A 567 -3.84 10.58 -18.38
C VAL A 567 -3.23 11.71 -17.54
N ALA A 568 -3.47 11.73 -16.23
CA ALA A 568 -2.90 12.73 -15.34
C ALA A 568 -1.38 12.59 -15.23
N LEU A 569 -0.83 11.37 -15.22
CA LEU A 569 0.62 11.17 -15.24
C LEU A 569 1.23 11.61 -16.57
N ASP A 570 0.56 11.39 -17.71
CA ASP A 570 0.99 11.93 -19.00
C ASP A 570 1.02 13.47 -18.97
N ALA A 571 -0.07 14.09 -18.50
CA ALA A 571 -0.17 15.55 -18.36
C ALA A 571 0.90 16.14 -17.43
N LEU A 572 1.08 15.56 -16.25
CA LEU A 572 2.11 15.95 -15.28
C LEU A 572 3.52 15.74 -15.83
N SER A 573 3.74 14.68 -16.62
CA SER A 573 5.03 14.41 -17.26
C SER A 573 5.39 15.49 -18.29
N LYS A 574 4.47 15.83 -19.20
CA LYS A 574 4.69 16.85 -20.22
C LYS A 574 4.86 18.23 -19.61
N TYR A 575 4.02 18.57 -18.62
CA TYR A 575 4.16 19.83 -17.89
C TYR A 575 5.48 19.90 -17.14
N GLY A 576 5.82 18.83 -16.41
CA GLY A 576 7.06 18.74 -15.65
C GLY A 576 8.28 18.86 -16.55
N ALA A 577 8.27 18.25 -17.74
CA ALA A 577 9.36 18.36 -18.71
C ALA A 577 9.49 19.79 -19.28
N ALA A 578 8.35 20.43 -19.59
CA ALA A 578 8.33 21.80 -20.11
C ALA A 578 8.75 22.86 -19.06
N THR A 579 8.51 22.60 -17.77
CA THR A 579 8.83 23.51 -16.65
C THR A 579 10.10 23.13 -15.89
N PHE A 580 10.77 22.05 -16.29
CA PHE A 580 11.96 21.57 -15.61
C PHE A 580 13.10 22.59 -15.69
N SER A 581 13.56 23.06 -14.53
CA SER A 581 14.72 23.95 -14.41
C SER A 581 15.90 23.23 -13.76
N LYS A 582 17.11 23.44 -14.32
CA LYS A 582 18.38 22.89 -13.82
C LYS A 582 19.02 23.70 -12.69
N SER A 583 18.25 24.57 -12.01
CA SER A 583 18.75 25.54 -11.03
C SER A 583 19.77 24.92 -10.05
N GLN A 584 20.80 25.70 -9.72
CA GLN A 584 21.89 25.27 -8.83
C GLN A 584 21.57 25.48 -7.35
N LYS A 585 20.57 26.30 -7.01
CA LYS A 585 20.14 26.52 -5.63
C LYS A 585 19.25 25.36 -5.16
N THR A 586 19.43 24.94 -3.91
CA THR A 586 18.70 23.83 -3.30
C THR A 586 17.51 24.36 -2.51
N PRO A 587 16.25 24.02 -2.86
CA PRO A 587 15.11 24.41 -2.05
C PRO A 587 15.16 23.70 -0.69
N SER A 588 14.83 24.47 0.35
CA SER A 588 14.74 23.99 1.73
C SER A 588 13.30 24.07 2.20
N VAL A 589 12.76 22.94 2.68
CA VAL A 589 11.40 22.84 3.21
C VAL A 589 11.45 22.71 4.72
N THR A 590 10.63 23.48 5.43
CA THR A 590 10.48 23.36 6.88
C THR A 590 9.02 23.10 7.21
N VAL A 591 8.74 22.04 7.97
CA VAL A 591 7.42 21.78 8.55
C VAL A 591 7.49 22.05 10.05
N GLN A 592 6.58 22.89 10.54
CA GLN A 592 6.59 23.37 11.92
C GLN A 592 5.20 23.21 12.50
N SER A 593 5.07 22.72 13.74
CA SER A 593 3.80 22.76 14.47
C SER A 593 3.66 24.09 15.20
N SER A 594 2.46 24.45 15.64
CA SER A 594 2.26 25.61 16.53
C SER A 594 2.95 25.44 17.90
N GLY A 595 3.40 24.23 18.24
CA GLY A 595 4.17 23.92 19.44
C GLY A 595 5.68 24.00 19.20
N SER A 596 6.43 22.99 19.66
CA SER A 596 7.90 22.95 19.57
C SER A 596 8.46 22.13 18.40
N PHE A 597 7.60 21.38 17.68
CA PHE A 597 8.06 20.51 16.61
C PHE A 597 8.46 21.32 15.37
N SER A 598 9.67 21.09 14.87
CA SER A 598 10.16 21.67 13.62
C SER A 598 11.11 20.70 12.95
N GLN A 599 10.85 20.39 11.68
CA GLN A 599 11.70 19.52 10.87
C GLN A 599 12.05 20.22 9.56
N LYS A 600 13.34 20.22 9.22
CA LYS A 600 13.88 20.81 7.99
C LYS A 600 14.34 19.72 7.03
N PHE A 601 14.03 19.88 5.76
CA PHE A 601 14.42 19.02 4.64
C PHE A 601 15.21 19.83 3.62
N GLN A 602 16.28 19.24 3.11
CA GLN A 602 17.06 19.80 2.01
C GLN A 602 16.82 18.96 0.76
N VAL A 603 16.42 19.62 -0.32
CA VAL A 603 16.16 18.96 -1.59
C VAL A 603 17.20 19.45 -2.59
N ASP A 604 18.09 18.54 -2.98
CA ASP A 604 19.17 18.79 -3.94
C ASP A 604 19.04 17.86 -5.16
N LYS A 605 20.01 17.95 -6.08
CA LYS A 605 20.01 17.15 -7.32
C LYS A 605 20.15 15.65 -7.08
N SER A 606 20.83 15.24 -6.00
CA SER A 606 21.09 13.84 -5.66
C SER A 606 19.89 13.16 -5.01
N ASN A 607 19.06 13.92 -4.28
CA ASN A 607 17.94 13.39 -3.53
C ASN A 607 16.56 13.85 -4.06
N ARG A 608 16.49 14.48 -5.23
CA ARG A 608 15.25 14.99 -5.86
C ARG A 608 14.14 13.94 -5.98
N LEU A 609 14.51 12.71 -6.33
CA LEU A 609 13.61 11.55 -6.44
C LEU A 609 13.41 10.77 -5.12
N LEU A 610 14.11 11.15 -4.06
CA LEU A 610 14.02 10.52 -2.74
C LEU A 610 12.91 11.20 -1.92
N LEU A 611 11.84 10.46 -1.63
CA LEU A 611 10.83 10.89 -0.65
C LEU A 611 11.46 10.86 0.74
N GLN A 612 11.55 12.04 1.33
CA GLN A 612 11.98 12.25 2.71
C GLN A 612 10.71 12.37 3.54
N GLN A 613 10.59 11.63 4.64
CA GLN A 613 9.35 11.53 5.40
C GLN A 613 9.61 11.64 6.90
N VAL A 614 8.70 12.29 7.62
CA VAL A 614 8.71 12.41 9.09
C VAL A 614 7.31 12.16 9.64
N SER A 615 7.23 11.60 10.85
CA SER A 615 5.95 11.47 11.57
C SER A 615 5.61 12.80 12.24
N LEU A 616 4.35 13.22 12.13
CA LEU A 616 3.85 14.42 12.78
C LEU A 616 3.27 14.06 14.16
N PRO A 617 3.77 14.66 15.26
CA PRO A 617 3.44 14.22 16.62
C PRO A 617 2.07 14.72 17.11
N ASP A 618 1.67 15.93 16.74
CA ASP A 618 0.47 16.58 17.25
C ASP A 618 -0.73 16.33 16.31
N ILE A 619 -1.67 15.48 16.73
CA ILE A 619 -2.91 15.19 15.97
C ILE A 619 -4.09 15.14 16.95
N PRO A 620 -5.09 16.04 16.83
CA PRO A 620 -5.21 17.12 15.86
C PRO A 620 -4.18 18.24 16.08
N GLY A 621 -3.84 18.99 15.02
CA GLY A 621 -2.83 20.04 15.11
C GLY A 621 -2.70 20.88 13.84
N ASN A 622 -2.23 22.11 13.99
CA ASN A 622 -1.92 23.02 12.88
C ASN A 622 -0.42 23.01 12.61
N TYR A 623 -0.09 22.90 11.33
CA TYR A 623 1.27 22.90 10.82
C TYR A 623 1.44 24.00 9.78
N THR A 624 2.62 24.60 9.75
CA THR A 624 3.04 25.51 8.69
C THR A 624 4.16 24.87 7.91
N VAL A 625 3.97 24.76 6.60
CA VAL A 625 4.97 24.27 5.66
C VAL A 625 5.55 25.47 4.94
N SER A 626 6.83 25.76 5.14
CA SER A 626 7.52 26.85 4.46
C SER A 626 8.62 26.35 3.52
N VAL A 627 8.74 26.98 2.37
CA VAL A 627 9.73 26.66 1.33
C VAL A 627 10.53 27.92 1.02
N SER A 628 11.84 27.79 1.18
CA SER A 628 12.82 28.85 0.89
C SER A 628 13.83 28.38 -0.16
N GLY A 629 14.43 29.35 -0.85
CA GLY A 629 15.35 29.09 -1.97
C GLY A 629 14.65 29.19 -3.32
N GLU A 630 15.16 28.45 -4.30
CA GLU A 630 14.69 28.50 -5.69
C GLU A 630 14.40 27.07 -6.17
N GLY A 631 13.21 26.86 -6.74
CA GLY A 631 12.77 25.58 -7.26
C GLY A 631 11.42 25.13 -6.73
N CYS A 632 10.89 24.07 -7.34
CA CYS A 632 9.63 23.47 -6.97
C CYS A 632 9.83 22.24 -6.10
N VAL A 633 9.03 22.13 -5.05
CA VAL A 633 8.99 20.96 -4.17
C VAL A 633 7.54 20.49 -4.06
N TYR A 634 7.36 19.18 -4.12
CA TYR A 634 6.10 18.52 -3.86
C TYR A 634 6.07 18.06 -2.40
N ALA A 635 5.15 18.63 -1.63
CA ALA A 635 4.92 18.32 -0.24
C ALA A 635 3.59 17.56 -0.10
N GLN A 636 3.60 16.48 0.66
CA GLN A 636 2.41 15.65 0.87
C GLN A 636 2.29 15.24 2.33
N THR A 637 1.10 15.39 2.90
CA THR A 637 0.76 14.89 4.24
C THR A 637 -0.30 13.82 4.15
N THR A 638 -0.07 12.67 4.77
CA THR A 638 -1.06 11.58 4.84
C THR A 638 -1.51 11.41 6.27
N LEU A 639 -2.80 11.64 6.53
CA LEU A 639 -3.47 11.41 7.80
C LEU A 639 -4.25 10.09 7.74
N ARG A 640 -4.02 9.19 8.71
CA ARG A 640 -4.73 7.92 8.84
C ARG A 640 -5.34 7.82 10.23
N TYR A 641 -6.57 7.38 10.33
CA TYR A 641 -7.26 7.12 11.60
C TYR A 641 -8.34 6.06 11.40
N ASN A 642 -8.89 5.53 12.49
CA ASN A 642 -9.97 4.55 12.44
C ASN A 642 -11.28 5.13 12.97
N LEU A 643 -12.39 4.73 12.37
CA LEU A 643 -13.76 5.07 12.79
C LEU A 643 -14.54 3.80 13.14
N PRO A 644 -15.44 3.82 14.13
CA PRO A 644 -16.39 2.74 14.32
C PRO A 644 -17.29 2.59 13.07
N LEU A 645 -17.84 1.39 12.88
CA LEU A 645 -18.74 1.14 11.76
C LEU A 645 -20.07 1.90 11.98
N GLU A 646 -20.31 2.92 11.16
CA GLU A 646 -21.61 3.62 11.10
C GLU A 646 -22.46 3.08 9.95
N LYS A 647 -23.80 3.12 10.12
CA LYS A 647 -24.75 2.76 9.07
C LYS A 647 -24.75 3.81 7.96
N GLN A 648 -23.94 3.59 6.93
CA GLN A 648 -24.00 4.36 5.69
C GLN A 648 -25.13 3.85 4.79
N GLN A 649 -25.62 4.67 3.86
CA GLN A 649 -26.41 4.16 2.73
C GLN A 649 -25.45 3.46 1.77
N PRO A 650 -25.44 2.12 1.70
CA PRO A 650 -24.40 1.43 0.95
C PRO A 650 -24.80 1.27 -0.52
N ALA A 651 -23.82 1.34 -1.42
CA ALA A 651 -24.02 1.01 -2.84
C ALA A 651 -24.27 -0.50 -3.07
N PHE A 652 -24.00 -1.32 -2.05
CA PHE A 652 -24.26 -2.76 -2.06
C PHE A 652 -25.06 -3.18 -0.82
N ALA A 653 -26.06 -4.04 -1.01
CA ALA A 653 -26.64 -4.78 0.08
C ALA A 653 -25.71 -5.95 0.42
N LEU A 654 -25.06 -5.88 1.59
CA LEU A 654 -24.15 -6.89 2.10
C LEU A 654 -24.72 -7.51 3.36
N LYS A 655 -24.88 -8.84 3.36
CA LYS A 655 -25.25 -9.61 4.55
C LYS A 655 -24.23 -10.72 4.79
N VAL A 656 -23.63 -10.71 5.96
CA VAL A 656 -22.63 -11.70 6.37
C VAL A 656 -23.21 -12.53 7.51
N LYS A 657 -23.10 -13.86 7.40
CA LYS A 657 -23.56 -14.82 8.40
C LYS A 657 -22.47 -15.83 8.68
N THR A 658 -22.42 -16.29 9.93
CA THR A 658 -21.58 -17.43 10.33
C THR A 658 -22.47 -18.64 10.59
N VAL A 659 -22.04 -19.80 10.10
CA VAL A 659 -22.75 -21.07 10.22
C VAL A 659 -21.84 -22.08 10.93
N PRO A 660 -22.26 -22.68 12.07
CA PRO A 660 -23.56 -22.52 12.73
C PRO A 660 -23.74 -21.12 13.36
N LEU A 661 -24.99 -20.69 13.55
CA LEU A 661 -25.31 -19.38 14.17
C LEU A 661 -24.99 -19.35 15.67
N THR A 662 -24.98 -20.50 16.31
CA THR A 662 -24.70 -20.67 17.74
C THR A 662 -23.61 -21.70 17.95
N CYS A 663 -22.83 -21.52 19.02
CA CYS A 663 -21.79 -22.44 19.43
C CYS A 663 -22.37 -23.67 20.13
N ASN A 664 -23.03 -24.57 19.39
CA ASN A 664 -23.48 -25.85 19.90
C ASN A 664 -22.50 -26.95 19.48
N ASN A 665 -21.27 -26.89 19.98
CA ASN A 665 -20.24 -27.86 19.59
C ASN A 665 -19.73 -28.69 20.79
N PRO A 666 -20.24 -29.92 20.99
CA PRO A 666 -19.75 -30.81 22.03
C PRO A 666 -18.36 -31.42 21.72
N LYS A 667 -17.81 -31.21 20.52
CA LYS A 667 -16.55 -31.81 20.05
C LYS A 667 -15.36 -30.84 19.92
N GLY A 668 -15.49 -29.59 20.36
CA GLY A 668 -14.36 -28.63 20.36
C GLY A 668 -13.85 -28.24 18.95
N GLN A 669 -14.69 -28.37 17.91
CA GLN A 669 -14.32 -27.98 16.55
C GLN A 669 -14.41 -26.44 16.43
N ASN A 670 -13.25 -25.78 16.48
CA ASN A 670 -13.11 -24.32 16.41
C ASN A 670 -13.11 -23.81 14.94
N SER A 671 -13.90 -24.45 14.07
CA SER A 671 -14.05 -24.09 12.66
C SER A 671 -15.51 -23.82 12.34
N PHE A 672 -15.77 -22.79 11.55
CA PHE A 672 -17.12 -22.45 11.09
C PHE A 672 -17.09 -21.91 9.67
N GLN A 673 -18.25 -21.92 9.02
CA GLN A 673 -18.41 -21.41 7.66
C GLN A 673 -18.86 -19.95 7.72
N ILE A 674 -18.21 -19.09 6.95
CA ILE A 674 -18.68 -17.74 6.68
C ILE A 674 -19.48 -17.75 5.37
N SER A 675 -20.64 -17.11 5.37
CA SER A 675 -21.53 -16.96 4.23
C SER A 675 -21.75 -15.48 3.95
N LEU A 676 -21.52 -15.06 2.71
CA LEU A 676 -21.68 -13.70 2.21
C LEU A 676 -22.82 -13.69 1.19
N GLU A 677 -23.78 -12.79 1.39
CA GLU A 677 -24.84 -12.47 0.43
C GLU A 677 -24.62 -11.03 -0.04
N ILE A 678 -24.45 -10.83 -1.35
CA ILE A 678 -24.09 -9.55 -1.96
C ILE A 678 -25.06 -9.24 -3.11
N SER A 679 -25.67 -8.06 -3.12
CA SER A 679 -26.34 -7.50 -4.29
C SER A 679 -26.05 -6.01 -4.44
N TYR A 680 -26.17 -5.50 -5.65
CA TYR A 680 -25.93 -4.10 -5.96
C TYR A 680 -27.22 -3.28 -5.79
N THR A 681 -27.10 -2.18 -5.06
CA THR A 681 -28.19 -1.24 -4.74
C THR A 681 -27.85 0.19 -5.13
N GLY A 682 -26.79 0.38 -5.93
CA GLY A 682 -26.38 1.68 -6.44
C GLY A 682 -27.29 2.22 -7.55
N SER A 683 -26.89 3.34 -8.14
CA SER A 683 -27.67 4.06 -9.15
C SER A 683 -27.64 3.42 -10.54
N ARG A 684 -26.70 2.49 -10.78
CA ARG A 684 -26.49 1.81 -12.06
C ARG A 684 -27.28 0.49 -12.13
N PRO A 685 -27.55 -0.06 -13.34
CA PRO A 685 -28.20 -1.37 -13.45
C PRO A 685 -27.32 -2.53 -12.92
N ALA A 686 -26.00 -2.37 -12.96
CA ALA A 686 -25.01 -3.30 -12.42
C ALA A 686 -23.76 -2.52 -11.99
N SER A 687 -23.00 -3.07 -11.04
CA SER A 687 -21.67 -2.60 -10.68
C SER A 687 -20.62 -3.00 -11.74
N ASN A 688 -19.41 -2.42 -11.64
CA ASN A 688 -18.24 -2.93 -12.35
C ASN A 688 -17.71 -4.21 -11.65
N MET A 689 -16.43 -4.54 -11.85
CA MET A 689 -15.76 -5.54 -11.03
C MET A 689 -15.81 -5.17 -9.54
N VAL A 690 -16.23 -6.11 -8.71
CA VAL A 690 -16.37 -5.94 -7.27
C VAL A 690 -15.34 -6.78 -6.54
N ILE A 691 -14.72 -6.21 -5.50
CA ILE A 691 -13.90 -6.97 -4.56
C ILE A 691 -14.65 -7.13 -3.26
N ALA A 692 -14.84 -8.38 -2.84
CA ALA A 692 -15.20 -8.71 -1.48
C ALA A 692 -13.93 -9.02 -0.68
N ASP A 693 -13.54 -8.08 0.17
CA ASP A 693 -12.40 -8.16 1.07
C ASP A 693 -12.88 -8.61 2.46
N VAL A 694 -12.60 -9.87 2.80
CA VAL A 694 -13.01 -10.51 4.04
C VAL A 694 -11.81 -10.56 4.99
N LYS A 695 -11.75 -9.64 5.96
CA LYS A 695 -10.74 -9.67 7.03
C LYS A 695 -11.03 -10.84 7.98
N MET A 696 -10.02 -11.62 8.31
CA MET A 696 -10.14 -12.71 9.29
C MET A 696 -10.18 -12.17 10.72
N LEU A 697 -10.84 -12.92 11.60
CA LEU A 697 -10.77 -12.70 13.05
C LEU A 697 -9.37 -13.01 13.56
N SER A 698 -8.94 -12.33 14.61
CA SER A 698 -7.64 -12.58 15.24
C SER A 698 -7.50 -14.04 15.67
N GLY A 699 -6.40 -14.68 15.28
CA GLY A 699 -6.15 -16.11 15.55
C GLY A 699 -6.96 -17.09 14.69
N PHE A 700 -7.67 -16.63 13.65
CA PHE A 700 -8.34 -17.49 12.67
C PHE A 700 -7.66 -17.43 11.31
N ILE A 701 -7.68 -18.56 10.60
CA ILE A 701 -7.14 -18.69 9.24
C ILE A 701 -8.18 -19.32 8.30
N PRO A 702 -8.22 -18.92 7.02
CA PRO A 702 -9.12 -19.52 6.05
C PRO A 702 -8.61 -20.90 5.60
N LEU A 703 -9.52 -21.85 5.44
CA LEU A 703 -9.20 -23.15 4.88
C LEU A 703 -9.02 -23.02 3.35
N LYS A 704 -7.77 -22.82 2.91
CA LYS A 704 -7.40 -22.51 1.51
C LYS A 704 -8.12 -23.35 0.43
N PRO A 705 -8.28 -24.69 0.58
CA PRO A 705 -9.02 -25.49 -0.40
C PRO A 705 -10.49 -25.11 -0.57
N THR A 706 -11.14 -24.55 0.46
CA THR A 706 -12.55 -24.12 0.38
C THR A 706 -12.69 -22.79 -0.34
N VAL A 707 -11.75 -21.86 -0.12
CA VAL A 707 -11.68 -20.59 -0.85
C VAL A 707 -11.46 -20.85 -2.34
N LYS A 708 -10.50 -21.71 -2.69
CA LYS A 708 -10.18 -22.03 -4.09
C LYS A 708 -11.34 -22.69 -4.86
N LYS A 709 -12.28 -23.35 -4.17
CA LYS A 709 -13.48 -23.91 -4.81
C LYS A 709 -14.43 -22.83 -5.32
N LEU A 710 -14.38 -21.61 -4.77
CA LEU A 710 -15.22 -20.50 -5.20
C LEU A 710 -14.92 -20.06 -6.64
N GLU A 711 -13.68 -20.23 -7.13
CA GLU A 711 -13.29 -19.93 -8.52
C GLU A 711 -14.01 -20.79 -9.57
N ARG A 712 -14.76 -21.82 -9.15
CA ARG A 712 -15.61 -22.62 -10.05
C ARG A 712 -17.00 -22.02 -10.26
N LEU A 713 -17.35 -20.97 -9.50
CA LEU A 713 -18.62 -20.27 -9.63
C LEU A 713 -18.52 -19.26 -10.76
N GLU A 714 -19.56 -19.17 -11.58
CA GLU A 714 -19.60 -18.34 -12.79
C GLU A 714 -19.31 -16.85 -12.54
N HIS A 715 -19.60 -16.34 -11.34
CA HIS A 715 -19.45 -14.91 -11.00
C HIS A 715 -18.14 -14.60 -10.28
N VAL A 716 -17.29 -15.60 -10.02
CA VAL A 716 -16.01 -15.45 -9.30
C VAL A 716 -14.87 -15.69 -10.27
N SER A 717 -14.20 -14.63 -10.70
CA SER A 717 -13.07 -14.75 -11.63
C SER A 717 -11.79 -15.18 -10.93
N ARG A 718 -11.59 -14.80 -9.65
CA ARG A 718 -10.38 -15.18 -8.89
C ARG A 718 -10.60 -15.13 -7.38
N THR A 719 -9.80 -15.91 -6.65
CA THR A 719 -9.64 -15.78 -5.19
C THR A 719 -8.19 -15.57 -4.80
N GLU A 720 -7.96 -14.79 -3.75
CA GLU A 720 -6.64 -14.59 -3.16
C GLU A 720 -6.71 -14.70 -1.64
N VAL A 721 -5.73 -15.38 -1.04
CA VAL A 721 -5.59 -15.50 0.41
C VAL A 721 -4.29 -14.79 0.79
N THR A 722 -4.42 -13.64 1.44
CA THR A 722 -3.30 -12.89 2.02
C THR A 722 -3.09 -13.32 3.49
N THR A 723 -2.18 -12.66 4.21
CA THR A 723 -1.86 -13.01 5.60
C THR A 723 -3.08 -13.01 6.52
N ASN A 724 -3.96 -12.01 6.36
CA ASN A 724 -5.14 -11.82 7.22
C ASN A 724 -6.46 -11.68 6.46
N ASN A 725 -6.47 -11.69 5.12
CA ASN A 725 -7.67 -11.42 4.36
C ASN A 725 -7.89 -12.48 3.28
N VAL A 726 -9.17 -12.67 2.93
CA VAL A 726 -9.57 -13.39 1.73
C VAL A 726 -10.19 -12.37 0.77
N LEU A 727 -9.63 -12.26 -0.43
CA LEU A 727 -10.13 -11.41 -1.50
C LEU A 727 -10.88 -12.27 -2.51
N LEU A 728 -12.14 -11.94 -2.76
CA LEU A 728 -12.94 -12.52 -3.84
C LEU A 728 -13.11 -11.46 -4.94
N TYR A 729 -12.69 -11.79 -6.14
CA TYR A 729 -12.86 -10.95 -7.33
C TYR A 729 -14.12 -11.38 -8.05
N LEU A 730 -15.10 -10.49 -8.10
CA LEU A 730 -16.40 -10.71 -8.74
C LEU A 730 -16.47 -9.87 -10.01
N ASP A 731 -16.92 -10.49 -11.08
CA ASP A 731 -16.99 -9.88 -12.42
C ASP A 731 -17.90 -8.65 -12.47
N GLN A 732 -19.12 -8.82 -11.97
CA GLN A 732 -20.09 -7.75 -11.75
C GLN A 732 -21.10 -8.24 -10.73
N VAL A 733 -21.71 -7.30 -10.02
CA VAL A 733 -22.85 -7.58 -9.14
C VAL A 733 -24.04 -6.75 -9.62
N THR A 734 -25.16 -7.41 -9.88
CA THR A 734 -26.43 -6.79 -10.25
C THR A 734 -27.35 -6.69 -9.02
N ASN A 735 -28.60 -6.28 -9.22
CA ASN A 735 -29.60 -6.35 -8.16
C ASN A 735 -29.92 -7.78 -7.66
N GLN A 736 -29.45 -8.82 -8.37
CA GLN A 736 -29.59 -10.21 -7.95
C GLN A 736 -28.58 -10.54 -6.83
N THR A 737 -29.06 -11.17 -5.76
CA THR A 737 -28.21 -11.60 -4.64
C THR A 737 -27.33 -12.78 -5.05
N LEU A 738 -26.02 -12.57 -5.01
CA LEU A 738 -25.00 -13.61 -5.12
C LEU A 738 -24.62 -14.12 -3.73
N SER A 739 -24.36 -15.41 -3.61
CA SER A 739 -24.02 -16.06 -2.34
C SER A 739 -22.70 -16.81 -2.42
N PHE A 740 -21.80 -16.52 -1.48
CA PHE A 740 -20.47 -17.13 -1.41
C PHE A 740 -20.23 -17.67 -0.01
N SER A 741 -19.52 -18.79 0.11
CA SER A 741 -19.15 -19.29 1.44
C SER A 741 -17.88 -20.13 1.46
N PHE A 742 -17.13 -20.00 2.54
CA PHE A 742 -15.90 -20.77 2.78
C PHE A 742 -15.70 -21.01 4.27
N ILE A 743 -14.78 -21.91 4.62
CA ILE A 743 -14.55 -22.33 6.01
C ILE A 743 -13.36 -21.57 6.58
N ILE A 744 -13.51 -21.10 7.82
CA ILE A 744 -12.42 -20.54 8.62
C ILE A 744 -12.21 -21.40 9.87
N GLN A 745 -10.96 -21.57 10.28
CA GLN A 745 -10.59 -22.34 11.47
C GLN A 745 -9.77 -21.50 12.43
N GLN A 746 -9.94 -21.72 13.73
CA GLN A 746 -9.10 -21.13 14.75
C GLN A 746 -7.74 -21.83 14.75
N ASP A 747 -6.68 -21.04 14.62
CA ASP A 747 -5.30 -21.45 14.79
C ASP A 747 -4.83 -21.17 16.22
N ILE A 748 -5.13 -19.96 16.72
CA ILE A 748 -4.74 -19.50 18.06
C ILE A 748 -5.97 -19.04 18.86
N PRO A 749 -6.15 -19.51 20.10
CA PRO A 749 -7.23 -19.05 20.96
C PRO A 749 -7.13 -17.55 21.27
N VAL A 750 -8.24 -16.84 21.07
CA VAL A 750 -8.40 -15.42 21.39
C VAL A 750 -9.72 -15.24 22.17
N LYS A 751 -9.69 -14.41 23.21
CA LYS A 751 -10.81 -13.99 24.06
C LYS A 751 -11.17 -12.55 23.76
N ASN A 752 -12.43 -12.19 24.02
CA ASN A 752 -12.99 -10.86 23.75
C ASN A 752 -12.81 -10.43 22.28
N LEU A 753 -12.96 -11.41 21.38
CA LEU A 753 -12.82 -11.23 19.95
C LEU A 753 -13.71 -10.08 19.47
N GLN A 754 -13.09 -9.06 18.87
CA GLN A 754 -13.79 -8.00 18.21
C GLN A 754 -14.36 -8.50 16.87
N PRO A 755 -15.48 -7.93 16.39
CA PRO A 755 -15.99 -8.27 15.07
C PRO A 755 -14.95 -7.97 13.98
N ALA A 756 -14.84 -8.88 13.01
CA ALA A 756 -14.06 -8.64 11.81
C ALA A 756 -14.93 -7.99 10.73
N ILE A 757 -14.29 -7.21 9.85
CA ILE A 757 -14.97 -6.42 8.83
C ILE A 757 -14.89 -7.13 7.48
N VAL A 758 -16.04 -7.25 6.83
CA VAL A 758 -16.16 -7.54 5.41
C VAL A 758 -16.42 -6.22 4.69
N LYS A 759 -15.54 -5.89 3.75
CA LYS A 759 -15.68 -4.73 2.87
C LYS A 759 -15.98 -5.22 1.46
N VAL A 760 -17.10 -4.79 0.90
CA VAL A 760 -17.43 -4.99 -0.52
C VAL A 760 -17.39 -3.66 -1.20
N TYR A 761 -16.64 -3.53 -2.28
CA TYR A 761 -16.53 -2.29 -3.03
C TYR A 761 -16.39 -2.54 -4.51
N ASP A 762 -16.93 -1.63 -5.30
CA ASP A 762 -16.59 -1.53 -6.71
C ASP A 762 -15.10 -1.19 -6.79
N TYR A 763 -14.32 -2.01 -7.48
CA TYR A 763 -12.88 -1.85 -7.55
C TYR A 763 -12.45 -0.56 -8.25
N TYR A 764 -13.34 -0.02 -9.08
CA TYR A 764 -13.06 1.10 -9.96
C TYR A 764 -13.76 2.39 -9.54
N GLU A 765 -14.89 2.28 -8.83
CA GLU A 765 -15.58 3.39 -8.17
C GLU A 765 -15.53 3.17 -6.65
N THR A 766 -14.40 3.50 -6.02
CA THR A 766 -14.13 3.13 -4.62
C THR A 766 -15.06 3.77 -3.60
N ASP A 767 -15.82 4.78 -4.00
CA ASP A 767 -16.87 5.42 -3.21
C ASP A 767 -18.13 4.54 -3.10
N GLU A 768 -18.35 3.64 -4.05
CA GLU A 768 -19.39 2.61 -3.97
C GLU A 768 -18.91 1.45 -3.11
N VAL A 769 -19.28 1.48 -1.83
CA VAL A 769 -18.83 0.51 -0.83
C VAL A 769 -19.96 0.09 0.11
N ALA A 770 -19.82 -1.11 0.66
CA ALA A 770 -20.57 -1.61 1.79
C ALA A 770 -19.63 -2.28 2.80
N PHE A 771 -19.98 -2.14 4.08
CA PHE A 771 -19.26 -2.77 5.17
C PHE A 771 -20.25 -3.60 5.98
N ALA A 772 -19.81 -4.77 6.43
CA ALA A 772 -20.54 -5.58 7.39
C ALA A 772 -19.57 -6.19 8.39
N GLU A 773 -20.01 -6.29 9.63
CA GLU A 773 -19.28 -7.00 10.67
C GLU A 773 -19.72 -8.46 10.77
N TYR A 774 -18.79 -9.33 11.10
CA TYR A 774 -19.09 -10.69 11.51
C TYR A 774 -18.26 -11.09 12.72
N SER A 775 -18.84 -11.96 13.54
CA SER A 775 -18.21 -12.45 14.77
C SER A 775 -18.19 -13.97 14.75
N SER A 776 -17.27 -14.57 15.51
CA SER A 776 -17.29 -16.01 15.75
C SER A 776 -18.61 -16.44 16.39
N PRO A 777 -19.22 -17.56 15.98
CA PRO A 777 -20.41 -18.12 16.65
C PRO A 777 -20.22 -18.36 18.16
N CYS A 778 -18.96 -18.50 18.59
CA CYS A 778 -18.55 -18.77 19.96
C CYS A 778 -18.04 -17.52 20.69
N SER A 779 -18.25 -16.31 20.16
CA SER A 779 -17.94 -15.07 20.89
C SER A 779 -18.84 -14.92 22.11
N SER A 780 -18.24 -14.59 23.26
CA SER A 780 -18.90 -14.49 24.57
C SER A 780 -20.00 -13.42 24.69
N ASP A 781 -20.19 -12.56 23.68
CA ASP A 781 -21.05 -11.37 23.78
C ASP A 781 -22.51 -11.57 23.37
N LYS A 782 -22.94 -12.80 23.02
CA LYS A 782 -24.36 -13.07 22.67
C LYS A 782 -25.15 -13.86 23.73
N GLN A 783 -24.66 -13.98 24.96
CA GLN A 783 -25.43 -14.61 26.04
C GLN A 783 -26.38 -13.67 26.79
N ASN A 784 -26.42 -12.36 26.50
CA ASN A 784 -27.37 -11.43 27.12
C ASN A 784 -27.92 -10.40 26.09
N VAL A 785 -28.86 -10.81 25.24
CA VAL A 785 -29.95 -9.95 24.73
C VAL A 785 -31.22 -10.78 24.64
#